data_AF-A0A2D0N4T6-F1
#
_entry.id   AF-A0A2D0N4T6-F1
#
_cell.length_a   1.000
_cell.length_b   1.000
_cell.length_c   1.000
_cell.angle_alpha   90.00
_cell.angle_beta   90.00
_cell.angle_gamma   90.00
#
_symmetry.space_group_name_H-M   'P 1'
#
loop_
_entity.id
_entity.type
_entity.pdbx_description
1 polymer ?
#
loop_
_entity_poly.entity_id
_entity_poly.type
_entity_poly.pdbx_seq_one_letter_code
_entity_poly.pdbx_strand_id
1 'polypeptide(L)'
;MVNRLYPLVKWITDCQNDILLLLNIYDRRPSIFTEQLIYGGLAAQLKFLSKGSTKEVDRALKEITEFDLPLGAGKVASKLYDEFIRGELGITDLQVGRLKDYFEEARREGQGSLKGEQALEYPILDHFFDIGKDRYLSFPLIQFGDFDGVVHLIFKNTDIFRFSPAGVWKQLIRIFSSEYENLLLGWELVGSNIQRKSTVRAQLEYLTSKEYEEAATTNPIFRELRYRQYYEGSYDYLLKRVDLNDIIPDQFKDEHRKRAIISILIDSYAHNISAHSLTVLKWWFQQRAFTDVEIQNLIEELKEKSSFDEWGVSLRDYLNRRFPEEYSLESIEEGILLQVAHWIKIVDKRREIGNYLPVRDQLPSLAEELHPLFKFLLEKGAFWSGITRDQQFGGEMRNMYDILWNDFIRNPLYLGTIAHSEKITKLHIQIRIYSGRRYPAESDDFIRSYELEKDEQGQVLSGTLATINVGGGENDKTIKHKYIIPGTLHDSLKAKLETFEIFLPGGVVGKHSLFTLIENEIRNVKHFQEPDLAKMRTDGLKLVIAIRPGNLSYEPHRLTNKPLYKIGVWLGHETILYNKGEHLVVKRLETLKKDIITQDTNQARLGGNFQDKICAAMLFNNSFISVERRVYERDDRYYPWLRSAFSTGVDQGELTETDFEIKNSNLERAKEELTEPAEDKQKGFFKKYFHLWRAAPLYKLESLNAIQSENVARFKIVTIPDDNWKKAVRELGVIRILPEESAGMQWEEAYQKWLNIWLKEKEVLIELVHGKTAVGYIVYDQQQAAYYNQDDYLVLDNEVQENYAYYTKTELRFAHGTNPGGAEAKLGLLAVRNHGVLVRKFFDNLETISDFDRATITPAHILELVEVIQTRICIFDKRVADRITDEKRAFLNERLNCGIYSEDEEQWETIKKAPGLSHYHFIIMHLSFLEAMKNNEGKRYGEEGIVDFIDEQIGDQLGDNCIFVVTTGRGREQWWRKLKDSKYMTHTTFRPVESLIEAVETASLKNDDLELKFNLVKTLFGS
;
A
#
# COMPACT_ATOMS: atom_id res chain seq x y z
N MET A 1 42.49 1.32 -10.08
CA MET A 1 43.32 1.54 -11.28
C MET A 1 44.76 1.01 -11.15
N VAL A 2 45.59 1.57 -10.26
CA VAL A 2 47.03 1.21 -10.14
C VAL A 2 47.29 -0.29 -9.97
N ASN A 3 46.53 -0.98 -9.10
CA ASN A 3 46.68 -2.43 -8.89
C ASN A 3 46.33 -3.30 -10.12
N ARG A 4 45.56 -2.77 -11.08
CA ARG A 4 45.21 -3.47 -12.33
C ARG A 4 46.13 -3.08 -13.49
N LEU A 5 46.42 -1.78 -13.62
CA LEU A 5 47.26 -1.26 -14.70
C LEU A 5 48.74 -1.57 -14.50
N TYR A 6 49.26 -1.52 -13.29
CA TYR A 6 50.69 -1.73 -13.05
C TYR A 6 51.18 -3.13 -13.51
N PRO A 7 50.52 -4.25 -13.14
CA PRO A 7 50.90 -5.57 -13.66
C PRO A 7 50.75 -5.70 -15.18
N LEU A 8 49.73 -5.06 -15.75
CA LEU A 8 49.40 -5.14 -17.17
C LEU A 8 50.39 -4.36 -18.03
N VAL A 9 50.76 -3.14 -17.59
CA VAL A 9 51.83 -2.36 -18.21
C VAL A 9 53.13 -3.14 -18.14
N LYS A 10 53.49 -3.68 -16.98
CA LYS A 10 54.71 -4.50 -16.81
C LYS A 10 54.73 -5.72 -17.73
N TRP A 11 53.58 -6.34 -17.96
CA TRP A 11 53.43 -7.47 -18.87
C TRP A 11 53.60 -7.07 -20.35
N ILE A 12 52.96 -5.99 -20.78
CA ILE A 12 53.02 -5.49 -22.18
C ILE A 12 54.43 -5.01 -22.52
N THR A 13 55.09 -4.37 -21.56
CA THR A 13 56.39 -3.74 -21.76
C THR A 13 57.53 -4.65 -21.31
N ASP A 14 57.22 -5.84 -20.78
CA ASP A 14 58.17 -6.81 -20.23
C ASP A 14 59.23 -6.18 -19.28
N CYS A 15 58.89 -5.10 -18.57
CA CYS A 15 59.87 -4.35 -17.76
C CYS A 15 60.25 -5.11 -16.50
N GLN A 16 61.55 -5.16 -16.19
CA GLN A 16 62.03 -5.86 -14.97
C GLN A 16 62.10 -4.93 -13.75
N ASN A 17 62.24 -3.62 -13.95
CA ASN A 17 62.33 -2.60 -12.90
C ASN A 17 60.98 -1.94 -12.57
N ASP A 18 60.94 -1.18 -11.48
CA ASP A 18 59.78 -0.36 -11.11
C ASP A 18 59.51 0.76 -12.13
N ILE A 19 58.25 0.90 -12.53
CA ILE A 19 57.71 1.96 -13.40
C ILE A 19 56.92 2.91 -12.52
N LEU A 20 57.09 4.22 -12.71
CA LEU A 20 56.23 5.22 -12.09
C LEU A 20 55.26 5.80 -13.12
N LEU A 21 53.99 5.85 -12.74
CA LEU A 21 52.90 6.40 -13.51
C LEU A 21 52.51 7.77 -12.96
N LEU A 22 52.58 8.82 -13.77
CA LEU A 22 51.97 10.12 -13.46
C LEU A 22 50.79 10.35 -14.41
N LEU A 23 49.63 10.70 -13.86
CA LEU A 23 48.43 11.04 -14.61
C LEU A 23 48.19 12.54 -14.45
N ASN A 24 48.22 13.29 -15.55
CA ASN A 24 47.84 14.70 -15.55
C ASN A 24 46.46 14.82 -16.24
N ILE A 25 45.40 14.84 -15.41
CA ILE A 25 44.01 14.94 -15.85
C ILE A 25 43.68 16.43 -15.97
N TYR A 26 43.29 16.88 -17.17
CA TYR A 26 42.90 18.27 -17.38
C TYR A 26 41.42 18.38 -17.07
N ASP A 27 41.11 18.85 -15.86
CA ASP A 27 39.74 19.00 -15.37
C ASP A 27 38.93 19.86 -16.36
N ARG A 28 38.01 19.22 -17.09
CA ARG A 28 36.91 19.96 -17.70
C ARG A 28 36.20 20.62 -16.53
N ARG A 29 35.92 21.92 -16.60
CA ARG A 29 34.79 22.46 -15.86
C ARG A 29 33.52 22.02 -16.61
N PRO A 30 32.75 21.01 -16.18
CA PRO A 30 31.32 21.18 -16.20
C PRO A 30 31.00 22.08 -15.00
N SER A 31 30.15 23.06 -15.20
CA SER A 31 29.54 23.84 -14.12
C SER A 31 28.61 22.99 -13.20
N ILE A 32 28.95 21.72 -12.95
CA ILE A 32 28.08 20.70 -12.34
C ILE A 32 28.81 19.83 -11.29
N PHE A 33 30.15 19.83 -11.21
CA PHE A 33 30.86 19.15 -10.11
C PHE A 33 31.28 20.16 -9.03
N THR A 34 30.57 20.19 -7.91
CA THR A 34 30.98 20.92 -6.69
C THR A 34 31.81 20.06 -5.72
N GLU A 35 32.24 18.85 -6.11
CA GLU A 35 32.96 17.94 -5.22
C GLU A 35 34.09 17.20 -5.96
N GLN A 36 35.26 17.13 -5.32
CA GLN A 36 36.50 16.54 -5.81
C GLN A 36 36.31 15.08 -6.26
N LEU A 37 36.73 14.78 -7.48
CA LEU A 37 36.88 13.41 -7.98
C LEU A 37 38.04 12.73 -7.24
N ILE A 38 37.74 11.95 -6.20
CA ILE A 38 38.76 11.22 -5.43
C ILE A 38 39.17 9.96 -6.21
N TYR A 39 40.31 10.04 -6.89
CA TYR A 39 40.94 8.89 -7.53
C TYR A 39 41.63 7.99 -6.49
N GLY A 40 41.08 6.78 -6.29
CA GLY A 40 41.60 5.71 -5.41
C GLY A 40 42.95 5.09 -5.81
N GLY A 41 43.80 5.84 -6.51
CA GLY A 41 45.20 5.51 -6.76
C GLY A 41 46.17 6.34 -5.92
N LEU A 42 45.79 7.56 -5.53
CA LEU A 42 46.72 8.49 -4.87
C LEU A 42 47.16 7.95 -3.51
N ALA A 43 46.26 7.41 -2.68
CA ALA A 43 46.61 6.90 -1.34
C ALA A 43 47.55 5.67 -1.37
N ALA A 44 47.38 4.75 -2.32
CA ALA A 44 48.24 3.57 -2.47
C ALA A 44 49.60 3.93 -3.09
N GLN A 45 49.59 4.87 -4.03
CA GLN A 45 50.79 5.43 -4.67
C GLN A 45 51.58 6.29 -3.67
N LEU A 46 50.90 7.10 -2.85
CA LEU A 46 51.45 7.81 -1.70
C LEU A 46 52.06 6.83 -0.69
N LYS A 47 51.38 5.73 -0.37
CA LYS A 47 51.92 4.69 0.54
C LYS A 47 53.15 3.96 -0.03
N PHE A 48 53.29 3.89 -1.35
CA PHE A 48 54.48 3.36 -2.03
C PHE A 48 55.60 4.40 -2.05
N LEU A 49 55.30 5.65 -2.41
CA LEU A 49 56.23 6.77 -2.47
C LEU A 49 56.69 7.27 -1.08
N SER A 50 55.93 6.98 -0.02
CA SER A 50 56.26 7.31 1.37
C SER A 50 57.14 6.25 2.04
N LYS A 51 57.46 5.14 1.37
CA LYS A 51 58.37 4.12 1.92
C LYS A 51 59.82 4.52 1.62
N GLY A 52 60.48 5.10 2.63
CA GLY A 52 61.89 5.52 2.52
C GLY A 52 62.09 6.96 2.04
N SER A 53 61.03 7.76 2.01
CA SER A 53 61.04 9.16 1.58
C SER A 53 61.88 10.07 2.49
N THR A 54 62.37 11.17 1.91
CA THR A 54 63.00 12.27 2.67
C THR A 54 61.94 13.29 3.10
N LYS A 55 62.26 14.15 4.08
CA LYS A 55 61.36 15.25 4.50
C LYS A 55 60.95 16.17 3.35
N GLU A 56 61.80 16.31 2.34
CA GLU A 56 61.53 17.12 1.14
C GLU A 56 60.52 16.45 0.21
N VAL A 57 60.59 15.12 0.05
CA VAL A 57 59.61 14.31 -0.69
C VAL A 57 58.26 14.31 0.02
N ASP A 58 58.23 14.13 1.35
CA ASP A 58 56.97 14.15 2.12
C ASP A 58 56.28 15.52 2.06
N ARG A 59 57.04 16.61 2.12
CA ARG A 59 56.52 17.97 1.93
C ARG A 59 55.95 18.15 0.52
N ALA A 60 56.70 17.75 -0.51
CA ALA A 60 56.25 17.88 -1.90
C ALA A 60 54.99 17.04 -2.16
N LEU A 61 54.90 15.82 -1.64
CA LEU A 61 53.72 14.95 -1.75
C LEU A 61 52.49 15.57 -1.05
N LYS A 62 52.68 16.15 0.15
CA LYS A 62 51.61 16.83 0.88
C LYS A 62 51.12 18.07 0.13
N GLU A 63 52.04 18.91 -0.36
CA GLU A 63 51.71 20.11 -1.12
C GLU A 63 51.03 19.79 -2.45
N ILE A 64 51.45 18.73 -3.18
CA ILE A 64 50.76 18.25 -4.39
C ILE A 64 49.33 17.77 -4.08
N THR A 65 49.08 17.20 -2.90
CA THR A 65 47.74 16.73 -2.51
C THR A 65 46.81 17.84 -2.00
N GLU A 66 47.36 18.97 -1.55
CA GLU A 66 46.61 20.10 -0.98
C GLU A 66 46.48 21.28 -1.97
N PHE A 67 47.09 21.20 -3.16
CA PHE A 67 47.06 22.27 -4.17
C PHE A 67 45.75 22.24 -5.00
N ASP A 68 44.90 23.27 -4.87
CA ASP A 68 43.83 23.56 -5.83
C ASP A 68 44.44 24.23 -7.08
N LEU A 69 44.46 23.52 -8.21
CA LEU A 69 45.22 23.90 -9.41
C LEU A 69 44.49 24.94 -10.29
N PRO A 70 45.16 26.03 -10.71
CA PRO A 70 44.78 26.78 -11.90
C PRO A 70 45.20 26.03 -13.17
N LEU A 71 44.28 25.90 -14.14
CA LEU A 71 44.52 25.34 -15.48
C LEU A 71 45.78 25.95 -16.15
N GLY A 72 46.69 25.09 -16.63
CA GLY A 72 47.77 25.45 -17.56
C GLY A 72 49.19 25.62 -16.98
N ALA A 73 49.48 25.10 -15.78
CA ALA A 73 50.80 25.28 -15.14
C ALA A 73 51.87 24.23 -15.52
N GLY A 74 51.47 23.05 -16.04
CA GLY A 74 52.39 22.03 -16.59
C GLY A 74 52.70 22.26 -18.07
N LYS A 75 53.79 22.96 -18.41
CA LYS A 75 54.11 23.36 -19.80
C LYS A 75 54.16 22.19 -20.80
N VAL A 76 54.67 21.02 -20.38
CA VAL A 76 54.82 19.85 -21.28
C VAL A 76 53.49 19.13 -21.49
N ALA A 77 52.75 18.85 -20.41
CA ALA A 77 51.46 18.14 -20.49
C ALA A 77 50.39 18.99 -21.21
N SER A 78 50.34 20.30 -20.98
CA SER A 78 49.35 21.20 -21.59
C SER A 78 49.58 21.34 -23.08
N LYS A 79 50.85 21.47 -23.48
CA LYS A 79 51.25 21.52 -24.88
C LYS A 79 50.89 20.23 -25.61
N LEU A 80 51.25 19.07 -25.04
CA LEU A 80 50.92 17.77 -25.63
C LEU A 80 49.40 17.55 -25.73
N TYR A 81 48.65 17.94 -24.71
CA TYR A 81 47.19 17.86 -24.71
C TYR A 81 46.57 18.68 -25.85
N ASP A 82 46.99 19.95 -26.00
CA ASP A 82 46.52 20.83 -27.08
C ASP A 82 46.88 20.28 -28.47
N GLU A 83 48.11 19.77 -28.62
CA GLU A 83 48.59 19.15 -29.86
C GLU A 83 47.82 17.85 -30.21
N PHE A 84 47.45 17.04 -29.21
CA PHE A 84 46.61 15.85 -29.41
C PHE A 84 45.18 16.21 -29.84
N ILE A 85 44.55 17.21 -29.20
CA ILE A 85 43.20 17.66 -29.56
C ILE A 85 43.15 18.21 -30.98
N ARG A 86 44.14 19.04 -31.36
CA ARG A 86 44.23 19.63 -32.70
C ARG A 86 44.61 18.62 -33.78
N GLY A 87 45.01 17.40 -33.39
CA GLY A 87 45.46 16.37 -34.31
C GLY A 87 46.81 16.68 -34.95
N GLU A 88 47.62 17.53 -34.32
CA GLU A 88 48.97 17.89 -34.77
C GLU A 88 49.98 16.76 -34.50
N LEU A 89 49.67 15.87 -33.54
CA LEU A 89 50.46 14.67 -33.22
C LEU A 89 49.66 13.38 -33.47
N GLY A 90 50.30 12.43 -34.15
CA GLY A 90 49.87 11.04 -34.26
C GLY A 90 50.62 10.10 -33.32
N ILE A 91 50.31 8.80 -33.38
CA ILE A 91 50.94 7.80 -32.51
C ILE A 91 52.40 7.61 -32.91
N THR A 92 52.72 7.69 -34.19
CA THR A 92 54.11 7.58 -34.69
C THR A 92 55.00 8.74 -34.25
N ASP A 93 54.40 9.85 -33.83
CA ASP A 93 55.11 11.05 -33.39
C ASP A 93 55.44 11.02 -31.89
N LEU A 94 54.87 10.06 -31.15
CA LEU A 94 55.23 9.83 -29.75
C LEU A 94 56.70 9.39 -29.69
N GLN A 95 57.46 9.95 -28.76
CA GLN A 95 58.87 9.62 -28.59
C GLN A 95 59.21 9.43 -27.12
N VAL A 96 60.19 8.56 -26.87
CA VAL A 96 60.77 8.39 -25.55
C VAL A 96 61.75 9.54 -25.29
N GLY A 97 61.34 10.48 -24.44
CA GLY A 97 62.16 11.62 -24.01
C GLY A 97 63.12 11.24 -22.88
N ARG A 98 64.16 12.05 -22.65
CA ARG A 98 64.96 11.97 -21.41
C ARG A 98 64.21 12.70 -20.31
N LEU A 99 64.19 12.14 -19.10
CA LEU A 99 63.56 12.78 -17.96
C LEU A 99 64.20 14.15 -17.65
N LYS A 100 65.49 14.30 -17.95
CA LYS A 100 66.20 15.58 -17.96
C LYS A 100 65.52 16.62 -18.86
N ASP A 101 65.11 16.23 -20.06
CA ASP A 101 64.51 17.15 -21.05
C ASP A 101 63.12 17.63 -20.59
N TYR A 102 62.34 16.77 -19.92
CA TYR A 102 61.05 17.12 -19.31
C TYR A 102 61.16 18.31 -18.32
N PHE A 103 62.29 18.38 -17.58
CA PHE A 103 62.58 19.45 -16.64
C PHE A 103 63.45 20.60 -17.23
N GLU A 104 64.12 20.38 -18.36
CA GLU A 104 64.95 21.40 -19.03
C GLU A 104 64.16 22.27 -20.02
N GLU A 105 63.08 21.75 -20.62
CA GLU A 105 62.20 22.53 -21.49
C GLU A 105 61.58 23.72 -20.72
N ALA A 106 61.34 23.55 -19.42
CA ALA A 106 60.94 24.62 -18.50
C ALA A 106 62.03 25.67 -18.24
N ARG A 107 63.31 25.31 -18.36
CA ARG A 107 64.47 26.19 -18.14
C ARG A 107 64.90 26.97 -19.38
N ARG A 108 64.61 26.50 -20.61
CA ARG A 108 65.03 27.12 -21.87
C ARG A 108 64.30 28.42 -22.22
N GLU A 109 63.14 28.70 -21.62
CA GLU A 109 62.39 29.96 -21.80
C GLU A 109 62.73 31.03 -20.74
N GLY A 110 63.99 31.13 -20.32
CA GLY A 110 64.55 32.38 -19.80
C GLY A 110 64.39 32.72 -18.31
N GLN A 111 64.02 31.79 -17.43
CA GLN A 111 64.07 32.01 -15.97
C GLN A 111 64.55 30.73 -15.27
N GLY A 112 65.76 30.76 -14.69
CA GLY A 112 66.52 29.58 -14.23
C GLY A 112 65.98 28.79 -13.03
N SER A 113 64.67 28.71 -12.80
CA SER A 113 64.06 27.86 -11.76
C SER A 113 62.84 27.09 -12.30
N LEU A 114 62.62 25.87 -11.79
CA LEU A 114 61.38 25.10 -12.03
C LEU A 114 60.19 25.86 -11.42
N LYS A 115 59.05 25.89 -12.11
CA LYS A 115 57.81 26.54 -11.64
C LYS A 115 56.64 25.54 -11.66
N GLY A 116 55.63 25.78 -10.80
CA GLY A 116 54.37 25.01 -10.80
C GLY A 116 54.54 23.55 -10.41
N GLU A 117 53.75 22.67 -11.04
CA GLU A 117 53.71 21.22 -10.81
C GLU A 117 55.10 20.57 -10.90
N GLN A 118 55.91 20.97 -11.89
CA GLN A 118 57.25 20.41 -12.11
C GLN A 118 58.23 20.71 -10.95
N ALA A 119 58.01 21.78 -10.17
CA ALA A 119 58.83 22.07 -9.00
C ALA A 119 58.50 21.13 -7.82
N LEU A 120 57.26 20.64 -7.75
CA LEU A 120 56.80 19.66 -6.75
C LEU A 120 57.09 18.22 -7.21
N GLU A 121 57.00 17.93 -8.51
CA GLU A 121 57.34 16.62 -9.10
C GLU A 121 58.83 16.31 -9.02
N TYR A 122 59.71 17.30 -9.22
CA TYR A 122 61.16 17.10 -9.27
C TYR A 122 61.74 16.36 -8.06
N PRO A 123 61.54 16.80 -6.79
CA PRO A 123 62.09 16.09 -5.64
C PRO A 123 61.53 14.67 -5.47
N ILE A 124 60.29 14.42 -5.92
CA ILE A 124 59.68 13.09 -5.90
C ILE A 124 60.39 12.20 -6.93
N LEU A 125 60.54 12.68 -8.17
CA LEU A 125 61.16 11.91 -9.25
C LEU A 125 62.66 11.70 -9.05
N ASP A 126 63.40 12.69 -8.53
CA ASP A 126 64.84 12.59 -8.22
C ASP A 126 65.13 11.54 -7.13
N HIS A 127 64.17 11.32 -6.23
CA HIS A 127 64.30 10.31 -5.18
C HIS A 127 64.19 8.87 -5.73
N PHE A 128 63.37 8.65 -6.76
CA PHE A 128 63.09 7.31 -7.29
C PHE A 128 63.79 7.00 -8.62
N PHE A 129 64.25 8.02 -9.36
CA PHE A 129 64.82 7.91 -10.71
C PHE A 129 66.07 8.79 -10.86
N ASP A 130 67.01 8.38 -11.73
CA ASP A 130 68.15 9.21 -12.13
C ASP A 130 67.68 10.18 -13.21
N ILE A 131 67.30 11.41 -12.83
CA ILE A 131 66.80 12.44 -13.76
C ILE A 131 67.74 12.65 -14.96
N GLY A 132 69.06 12.50 -14.76
CA GLY A 132 70.04 12.68 -15.81
C GLY A 132 70.06 11.57 -16.87
N LYS A 133 69.57 10.36 -16.54
CA LYS A 133 69.68 9.18 -17.40
C LYS A 133 68.34 8.56 -17.77
N ASP A 134 67.40 8.53 -16.85
CA ASP A 134 66.12 7.85 -16.99
C ASP A 134 65.21 8.55 -18.00
N ARG A 135 64.16 7.84 -18.42
CA ARG A 135 63.37 8.15 -19.59
C ARG A 135 61.89 8.25 -19.24
N TYR A 136 61.14 8.95 -20.08
CA TYR A 136 59.69 9.03 -19.97
C TYR A 136 59.02 8.88 -21.33
N LEU A 137 57.79 8.38 -21.32
CA LEU A 137 56.88 8.31 -22.45
C LEU A 137 55.59 9.03 -22.08
N SER A 138 55.12 9.93 -22.94
CA SER A 138 53.85 10.62 -22.77
C SER A 138 52.87 10.19 -23.85
N PHE A 139 51.61 9.94 -23.48
CA PHE A 139 50.57 9.57 -24.44
C PHE A 139 49.19 10.06 -23.94
N PRO A 140 48.20 10.22 -24.83
CA PRO A 140 46.90 10.73 -24.44
C PRO A 140 46.12 9.75 -23.56
N LEU A 141 45.36 10.30 -22.61
CA LEU A 141 44.26 9.62 -21.93
C LEU A 141 42.96 9.95 -22.66
N ILE A 142 42.29 8.92 -23.18
CA ILE A 142 41.03 9.08 -23.93
C ILE A 142 39.88 8.55 -23.07
N GLN A 143 38.80 9.31 -23.01
CA GLN A 143 37.56 8.97 -22.31
C GLN A 143 36.37 9.23 -23.22
N PHE A 144 35.55 8.21 -23.47
CA PHE A 144 34.32 8.26 -24.28
C PHE A 144 34.48 9.07 -25.57
N GLY A 145 35.54 8.78 -26.33
CA GLY A 145 35.78 9.39 -27.64
C GLY A 145 36.36 10.80 -27.59
N ASP A 146 36.82 11.24 -26.43
CA ASP A 146 37.38 12.58 -26.23
C ASP A 146 38.70 12.53 -25.43
N PHE A 147 39.54 13.55 -25.58
CA PHE A 147 40.80 13.64 -24.84
C PHE A 147 40.51 14.23 -23.45
N ASP A 148 40.96 13.54 -22.41
CA ASP A 148 40.73 13.92 -21.01
C ASP A 148 42.04 14.29 -20.27
N GLY A 149 43.19 13.93 -20.83
CA GLY A 149 44.48 14.34 -20.28
C GLY A 149 45.68 13.66 -20.93
N VAL A 150 46.82 13.70 -20.24
CA VAL A 150 48.08 13.09 -20.67
C VAL A 150 48.60 12.16 -19.59
N VAL A 151 49.03 10.96 -20.00
CA VAL A 151 49.67 9.98 -19.16
C VAL A 151 51.17 10.05 -19.36
N HIS A 152 51.95 10.14 -18.28
CA HIS A 152 53.40 10.01 -18.30
C HIS A 152 53.83 8.70 -17.64
N LEU A 153 54.54 7.85 -18.39
CA LEU A 153 55.21 6.66 -17.89
C LEU A 153 56.71 6.91 -17.76
N ILE A 154 57.25 6.77 -16.56
CA ILE A 154 58.67 6.99 -16.26
C ILE A 154 59.33 5.63 -16.01
N PHE A 155 60.47 5.41 -16.66
CA PHE A 155 61.19 4.13 -16.61
C PHE A 155 62.71 4.31 -16.75
N LYS A 156 63.45 3.29 -16.32
CA LYS A 156 64.92 3.31 -16.35
C LYS A 156 65.45 3.21 -17.78
N ASN A 157 66.55 3.89 -18.07
CA ASN A 157 67.14 3.92 -19.43
C ASN A 157 67.46 2.52 -19.99
N THR A 158 67.70 1.52 -19.14
CA THR A 158 67.94 0.12 -19.52
C THR A 158 66.74 -0.56 -20.18
N ASP A 159 65.52 -0.06 -19.96
CA ASP A 159 64.28 -0.66 -20.43
C ASP A 159 63.78 -0.10 -21.78
N ILE A 160 64.53 0.82 -22.42
CA ILE A 160 64.10 1.58 -23.61
C ILE A 160 63.71 0.74 -24.82
N PHE A 161 64.43 -0.36 -25.09
CA PHE A 161 64.17 -1.22 -26.26
C PHE A 161 62.80 -1.90 -26.19
N ARG A 162 62.22 -2.01 -24.99
CA ARG A 162 60.91 -2.64 -24.77
C ARG A 162 59.73 -1.71 -25.05
N PHE A 163 59.98 -0.39 -25.10
CA PHE A 163 58.99 0.64 -25.44
C PHE A 163 59.15 1.21 -26.86
N SER A 164 60.05 0.67 -27.67
CA SER A 164 60.33 1.18 -29.03
C SER A 164 59.32 0.78 -30.13
N PRO A 165 58.57 -0.34 -30.05
CA PRO A 165 57.59 -0.67 -31.10
C PRO A 165 56.33 0.20 -31.01
N ALA A 166 55.92 0.83 -32.12
CA ALA A 166 54.65 1.56 -32.21
C ALA A 166 53.42 0.71 -31.83
N GLY A 167 53.51 -0.62 -31.94
CA GLY A 167 52.47 -1.56 -31.46
C GLY A 167 52.26 -1.54 -29.94
N VAL A 168 53.32 -1.28 -29.16
CA VAL A 168 53.26 -1.19 -27.70
C VAL A 168 52.49 0.06 -27.27
N TRP A 169 52.72 1.21 -27.91
CA TRP A 169 52.02 2.46 -27.59
C TRP A 169 50.52 2.36 -27.84
N LYS A 170 50.13 1.71 -28.95
CA LYS A 170 48.72 1.48 -29.27
C LYS A 170 48.01 0.64 -28.20
N GLN A 171 48.67 -0.38 -27.69
CA GLN A 171 48.13 -1.23 -26.62
C GLN A 171 48.03 -0.46 -25.31
N LEU A 172 49.05 0.34 -24.96
CA LEU A 172 49.03 1.16 -23.75
C LEU A 172 47.88 2.17 -23.78
N ILE A 173 47.75 2.97 -24.84
CA ILE A 173 46.68 3.99 -24.93
C ILE A 173 45.29 3.35 -24.77
N ARG A 174 45.04 2.23 -25.48
CA ARG A 174 43.75 1.52 -25.40
C ARG A 174 43.44 0.99 -24.01
N ILE A 175 44.43 0.40 -23.34
CA ILE A 175 44.25 -0.20 -22.02
C ILE A 175 44.04 0.87 -20.95
N PHE A 176 44.81 1.96 -21.00
CA PHE A 176 44.62 3.08 -20.08
C PHE A 176 43.25 3.71 -20.25
N SER A 177 42.84 3.96 -21.50
CA SER A 177 41.52 4.51 -21.82
C SER A 177 40.40 3.58 -21.34
N SER A 178 40.49 2.28 -21.64
CA SER A 178 39.47 1.30 -21.26
C SER A 178 39.37 1.10 -19.75
N GLU A 179 40.49 1.01 -19.02
CA GLU A 179 40.44 0.90 -17.55
C GLU A 179 39.96 2.19 -16.89
N TYR A 180 40.27 3.35 -17.47
CA TYR A 180 39.79 4.65 -16.99
C TYR A 180 38.27 4.77 -17.17
N GLU A 181 37.75 4.44 -18.35
CA GLU A 181 36.31 4.35 -18.60
C GLU A 181 35.63 3.32 -17.71
N ASN A 182 36.24 2.14 -17.51
CA ASN A 182 35.71 1.10 -16.63
C ASN A 182 35.62 1.54 -15.16
N LEU A 183 36.44 2.50 -14.71
CA LEU A 183 36.32 3.07 -13.37
C LEU A 183 35.15 4.05 -13.29
N LEU A 184 34.96 4.88 -14.32
CA LEU A 184 33.83 5.80 -14.41
C LEU A 184 32.49 5.06 -14.53
N LEU A 185 32.49 3.94 -15.26
CA LEU A 185 31.36 2.99 -15.35
C LEU A 185 31.28 2.05 -14.14
N GLY A 186 32.37 1.94 -13.39
CA GLY A 186 32.53 1.13 -12.18
C GLY A 186 32.11 1.89 -10.93
N TRP A 187 31.09 2.74 -11.07
CA TRP A 187 30.48 3.54 -10.04
C TRP A 187 30.48 2.86 -8.67
N GLU A 188 31.06 3.54 -7.69
CA GLU A 188 31.35 2.94 -6.39
C GLU A 188 30.05 2.59 -5.66
N LEU A 189 29.77 1.29 -5.53
CA LEU A 189 28.78 0.72 -4.61
C LEU A 189 29.12 0.98 -3.12
N VAL A 190 30.10 1.83 -2.84
CA VAL A 190 30.65 2.12 -1.51
C VAL A 190 31.04 3.61 -1.46
N GLY A 191 30.57 4.38 -0.47
CA GLY A 191 30.89 5.80 -0.33
C GLY A 191 29.70 6.75 -0.54
N SER A 192 29.97 8.05 -0.67
CA SER A 192 28.95 9.12 -0.78
C SER A 192 28.20 9.17 -2.12
N ASN A 193 28.66 8.43 -3.13
CA ASN A 193 28.13 8.50 -4.50
C ASN A 193 26.99 7.52 -4.81
N ILE A 194 26.69 6.57 -3.92
CA ILE A 194 25.67 5.51 -4.12
C ILE A 194 24.23 6.04 -4.33
N GLN A 195 24.01 7.34 -4.05
CA GLN A 195 22.70 8.01 -4.10
C GLN A 195 22.51 8.97 -5.30
N ARG A 196 23.51 9.12 -6.19
CA ARG A 196 23.45 10.04 -7.34
C ARG A 196 23.18 9.25 -8.63
N LYS A 197 22.77 9.88 -9.74
CA LYS A 197 22.70 9.23 -11.09
C LYS A 197 23.95 9.48 -11.94
N SER A 198 24.26 8.56 -12.84
CA SER A 198 25.49 8.56 -13.62
C SER A 198 25.58 9.80 -14.47
N THR A 199 26.69 10.52 -14.31
CA THR A 199 26.98 11.69 -15.12
C THR A 199 27.50 11.33 -16.50
N VAL A 200 27.75 10.04 -16.79
CA VAL A 200 28.36 9.49 -18.01
C VAL A 200 27.39 9.43 -19.21
N ARG A 201 26.07 9.52 -18.96
CA ARG A 201 25.06 9.39 -20.02
C ARG A 201 25.23 10.44 -21.13
N ALA A 202 25.51 11.68 -20.76
CA ALA A 202 25.73 12.77 -21.72
C ALA A 202 26.98 12.54 -22.60
N GLN A 203 28.03 11.92 -22.05
CA GLN A 203 29.26 11.57 -22.78
C GLN A 203 29.01 10.41 -23.74
N LEU A 204 28.13 9.46 -23.40
CA LEU A 204 27.69 8.44 -24.36
C LEU A 204 26.85 9.05 -25.48
N GLU A 205 25.97 10.01 -25.20
CA GLU A 205 25.23 10.74 -26.23
C GLU A 205 26.19 11.47 -27.21
N TYR A 206 27.30 12.04 -26.70
CA TYR A 206 28.34 12.64 -27.54
C TYR A 206 28.96 11.66 -28.55
N LEU A 207 29.10 10.37 -28.23
CA LEU A 207 29.61 9.37 -29.18
C LEU A 207 28.71 9.19 -30.42
N THR A 208 27.45 9.64 -30.35
CA THR A 208 26.50 9.63 -31.48
C THR A 208 26.40 10.98 -32.20
N SER A 209 27.15 11.98 -31.74
CA SER A 209 27.16 13.32 -32.30
C SER A 209 27.96 13.39 -33.60
N LYS A 210 27.66 14.40 -34.44
CA LYS A 210 28.43 14.64 -35.68
C LYS A 210 29.84 15.10 -35.37
N GLU A 211 30.00 15.85 -34.29
CA GLU A 211 31.25 16.39 -33.78
C GLU A 211 32.24 15.24 -33.48
N TYR A 212 31.78 14.19 -32.81
CA TYR A 212 32.60 13.00 -32.59
C TYR A 212 32.92 12.26 -33.89
N GLU A 213 31.96 12.10 -34.80
CA GLU A 213 32.19 11.42 -36.08
C GLU A 213 33.28 12.11 -36.92
N GLU A 214 33.27 13.44 -36.95
CA GLU A 214 34.30 14.26 -37.59
C GLU A 214 35.65 14.10 -36.90
N ALA A 215 35.70 14.20 -35.57
CA ALA A 215 36.93 14.03 -34.79
C ALA A 215 37.54 12.62 -34.97
N ALA A 216 36.72 11.57 -34.91
CA ALA A 216 37.15 10.18 -35.05
C ALA A 216 37.71 9.86 -36.44
N THR A 217 37.32 10.65 -37.45
CA THR A 217 37.77 10.50 -38.84
C THR A 217 39.02 11.34 -39.15
N THR A 218 39.10 12.54 -38.56
CA THR A 218 40.15 13.53 -38.84
C THR A 218 41.36 13.41 -37.91
N ASN A 219 41.15 13.11 -36.62
CA ASN A 219 42.24 13.01 -35.65
C ASN A 219 43.07 11.74 -35.90
N PRO A 220 44.41 11.85 -36.05
CA PRO A 220 45.26 10.72 -36.42
C PRO A 220 45.26 9.60 -35.35
N ILE A 221 45.17 9.96 -34.06
CA ILE A 221 45.19 9.01 -32.95
C ILE A 221 43.89 8.18 -32.92
N PHE A 222 42.74 8.82 -33.06
CA PHE A 222 41.44 8.12 -33.10
C PHE A 222 41.34 7.16 -34.28
N ARG A 223 41.80 7.59 -35.47
CA ARG A 223 41.81 6.78 -36.68
C ARG A 223 42.74 5.57 -36.54
N GLU A 224 43.96 5.77 -36.06
CA GLU A 224 44.93 4.69 -35.91
C GLU A 224 44.55 3.66 -34.85
N LEU A 225 43.88 4.10 -33.77
CA LEU A 225 43.39 3.23 -32.71
C LEU A 225 42.00 2.67 -32.98
N ARG A 226 41.37 3.02 -34.11
CA ARG A 226 40.06 2.49 -34.51
C ARG A 226 38.99 2.75 -33.44
N TYR A 227 39.00 3.94 -32.82
CA TYR A 227 38.04 4.26 -31.75
C TYR A 227 36.60 4.31 -32.24
N ARG A 228 36.37 4.71 -33.49
CA ARG A 228 35.05 4.62 -34.12
C ARG A 228 34.50 3.20 -34.05
N GLN A 229 35.24 2.22 -34.56
CA GLN A 229 34.82 0.82 -34.53
C GLN A 229 34.71 0.28 -33.08
N TYR A 230 35.57 0.75 -32.18
CA TYR A 230 35.52 0.36 -30.77
C TYR A 230 34.22 0.81 -30.11
N TYR A 231 33.84 2.09 -30.21
CA TYR A 231 32.61 2.58 -29.59
C TYR A 231 31.36 2.12 -30.34
N GLU A 232 31.37 2.05 -31.68
CA GLU A 232 30.25 1.45 -32.44
C GLU A 232 29.97 0.01 -31.97
N GLY A 233 31.01 -0.78 -31.70
CA GLY A 233 30.87 -2.16 -31.21
C GLY A 233 30.59 -2.30 -29.71
N SER A 234 30.80 -1.26 -28.90
CA SER A 234 30.65 -1.31 -27.44
C SER A 234 29.56 -0.39 -26.88
N TYR A 235 28.93 0.45 -27.72
CA TYR A 235 27.92 1.44 -27.31
C TYR A 235 26.79 0.81 -26.49
N ASP A 236 26.18 -0.26 -26.99
CA ASP A 236 25.09 -0.96 -26.30
C ASP A 236 25.52 -1.50 -24.93
N TYR A 237 26.77 -1.99 -24.82
CA TYR A 237 27.32 -2.46 -23.55
C TYR A 237 27.51 -1.30 -22.56
N LEU A 238 28.06 -0.17 -23.03
CA LEU A 238 28.30 1.03 -22.22
C LEU A 238 26.97 1.62 -21.73
N LEU A 239 25.99 1.74 -22.62
CA LEU A 239 24.65 2.22 -22.29
C LEU A 239 23.98 1.33 -21.25
N LYS A 240 24.01 0.01 -21.45
CA LYS A 240 23.47 -0.96 -20.48
C LYS A 240 24.14 -0.86 -19.11
N ARG A 241 25.44 -0.59 -19.05
CA ARG A 241 26.18 -0.37 -17.78
C ARG A 241 25.73 0.90 -17.08
N VAL A 242 25.54 1.99 -17.81
CA VAL A 242 25.00 3.26 -17.27
C VAL A 242 23.57 3.06 -16.75
N ASP A 243 22.72 2.39 -17.52
CA ASP A 243 21.34 2.11 -17.11
C ASP A 243 21.29 1.27 -15.82
N LEU A 244 22.14 0.24 -15.70
CA LEU A 244 22.25 -0.56 -14.47
C LEU A 244 22.72 0.26 -13.27
N ASN A 245 23.64 1.21 -13.49
CA ASN A 245 24.13 2.09 -12.43
C ASN A 245 23.05 3.09 -11.98
N ASP A 246 22.26 3.63 -12.92
CA ASP A 246 21.18 4.58 -12.63
C ASP A 246 20.00 3.95 -11.88
N ILE A 247 19.84 2.63 -11.97
CA ILE A 247 18.80 1.89 -11.24
C ILE A 247 19.11 1.82 -9.73
N ILE A 248 20.37 1.77 -9.34
CA ILE A 248 20.77 1.56 -7.92
C ILE A 248 20.29 2.70 -7.01
N PRO A 249 20.52 3.99 -7.31
CA PRO A 249 20.03 5.11 -6.50
C PRO A 249 18.51 5.12 -6.35
N ASP A 250 17.80 4.80 -7.44
CA ASP A 250 16.34 4.73 -7.43
C ASP A 250 15.87 3.60 -6.51
N GLN A 251 16.52 2.43 -6.53
CA GLN A 251 16.27 1.33 -5.61
C GLN A 251 16.55 1.70 -4.14
N PHE A 252 17.68 2.38 -3.86
CA PHE A 252 18.00 2.87 -2.52
C PHE A 252 16.96 3.86 -2.01
N LYS A 253 16.54 4.80 -2.86
CA LYS A 253 15.50 5.78 -2.52
C LYS A 253 14.17 5.10 -2.22
N ASP A 254 13.79 4.09 -3.01
CA ASP A 254 12.59 3.31 -2.77
C ASP A 254 12.66 2.51 -1.48
N GLU A 255 13.82 1.91 -1.13
CA GLU A 255 14.01 1.28 0.17
C GLU A 255 13.86 2.26 1.35
N HIS A 256 14.49 3.42 1.27
CA HIS A 256 14.37 4.46 2.29
C HIS A 256 12.92 4.96 2.41
N ARG A 257 12.23 5.13 1.28
CA ARG A 257 10.82 5.50 1.24
C ARG A 257 9.93 4.43 1.87
N LYS A 258 10.15 3.14 1.56
CA LYS A 258 9.44 2.01 2.21
C LYS A 258 9.64 2.04 3.72
N ARG A 259 10.87 2.20 4.20
CA ARG A 259 11.17 2.31 5.64
C ARG A 259 10.47 3.52 6.25
N ALA A 260 10.46 4.67 5.58
CA ALA A 260 9.80 5.87 6.05
C ALA A 260 8.27 5.71 6.15
N ILE A 261 7.65 5.09 5.14
CA ILE A 261 6.21 4.75 5.16
C ILE A 261 5.88 3.91 6.40
N ILE A 262 6.66 2.85 6.63
CA ILE A 262 6.50 1.96 7.78
C ILE A 262 6.62 2.76 9.08
N SER A 263 7.69 3.56 9.25
CA SER A 263 7.88 4.37 10.45
C SER A 263 6.75 5.37 10.71
N ILE A 264 6.28 6.08 9.67
CA ILE A 264 5.23 7.10 9.78
C ILE A 264 3.89 6.48 10.18
N LEU A 265 3.54 5.34 9.58
CA LEU A 265 2.29 4.66 9.88
C LEU A 265 2.37 3.93 11.24
N ILE A 266 3.54 3.41 11.65
CA ILE A 266 3.69 2.67 12.93
C ILE A 266 3.35 3.62 14.08
N ASP A 267 3.83 4.85 14.00
CA ASP A 267 3.49 5.91 14.95
C ASP A 267 1.96 6.14 15.03
N SER A 268 1.27 6.10 13.89
CA SER A 268 -0.19 6.21 13.82
C SER A 268 -0.89 5.06 14.57
N TYR A 269 -0.48 3.82 14.28
CA TYR A 269 -1.09 2.65 14.90
C TYR A 269 -0.76 2.52 16.38
N ALA A 270 0.46 2.82 16.79
CA ALA A 270 0.84 2.85 18.20
C ALA A 270 -0.08 3.80 18.97
N HIS A 271 -0.40 4.97 18.42
CA HIS A 271 -1.40 5.86 19.00
C HIS A 271 -2.82 5.25 18.97
N ASN A 272 -3.29 4.74 17.82
CA ASN A 272 -4.68 4.26 17.69
C ASN A 272 -4.98 3.02 18.55
N ILE A 273 -4.03 2.09 18.69
CA ILE A 273 -4.20 0.87 19.48
C ILE A 273 -3.85 1.11 20.94
N SER A 274 -2.65 1.60 21.23
CA SER A 274 -2.16 1.66 22.60
C SER A 274 -2.79 2.80 23.38
N ALA A 275 -2.87 4.01 22.79
CA ALA A 275 -3.35 5.17 23.53
C ALA A 275 -4.89 5.21 23.61
N HIS A 276 -5.59 4.80 22.55
CA HIS A 276 -7.06 4.82 22.53
C HIS A 276 -7.65 3.45 22.84
N SER A 277 -7.49 2.44 21.98
CA SER A 277 -8.20 1.15 22.12
C SER A 277 -7.92 0.39 23.43
N LEU A 278 -6.65 0.27 23.85
CA LEU A 278 -6.30 -0.43 25.10
C LEU A 278 -6.65 0.36 26.35
N THR A 279 -6.51 1.69 26.32
CA THR A 279 -6.94 2.56 27.43
C THR A 279 -8.44 2.42 27.68
N VAL A 280 -9.24 2.25 26.63
CA VAL A 280 -10.68 1.99 26.74
C VAL A 280 -10.97 0.67 27.40
N LEU A 281 -10.34 -0.39 26.94
CA LEU A 281 -10.51 -1.71 27.54
C LEU A 281 -10.12 -1.67 29.01
N LYS A 282 -8.98 -1.05 29.33
CA LYS A 282 -8.55 -0.82 30.71
C LYS A 282 -9.60 -0.05 31.51
N TRP A 283 -10.10 1.07 30.99
CA TRP A 283 -11.10 1.88 31.67
C TRP A 283 -12.38 1.07 31.93
N TRP A 284 -12.92 0.40 30.92
CA TRP A 284 -14.13 -0.44 31.06
C TRP A 284 -13.94 -1.61 32.02
N PHE A 285 -12.79 -2.28 31.97
CA PHE A 285 -12.46 -3.35 32.92
C PHE A 285 -12.28 -2.81 34.34
N GLN A 286 -11.68 -1.63 34.50
CA GLN A 286 -11.56 -0.96 35.79
C GLN A 286 -12.94 -0.56 36.34
N GLN A 287 -13.81 0.04 35.53
CA GLN A 287 -15.17 0.38 35.96
C GLN A 287 -15.94 -0.85 36.45
N ARG A 288 -15.80 -2.00 35.75
CA ARG A 288 -16.44 -3.26 36.15
C ARG A 288 -15.79 -3.91 37.38
N ALA A 289 -14.47 -3.87 37.51
CA ALA A 289 -13.75 -4.43 38.65
C ALA A 289 -13.98 -3.61 39.94
N PHE A 290 -14.09 -2.28 39.83
CA PHE A 290 -14.34 -1.40 40.98
C PHE A 290 -15.70 -1.70 41.63
N THR A 291 -16.74 -1.96 40.81
CA THR A 291 -18.04 -2.45 41.29
C THR A 291 -17.92 -3.74 42.10
N ASP A 292 -17.06 -4.69 41.72
CA ASP A 292 -16.94 -5.98 42.41
C ASP A 292 -16.25 -5.85 43.78
N VAL A 293 -15.23 -4.99 43.91
CA VAL A 293 -14.49 -4.78 45.17
C VAL A 293 -15.33 -4.01 46.18
N GLU A 294 -16.06 -2.97 45.76
CA GLU A 294 -16.94 -2.23 46.66
C GLU A 294 -18.11 -3.09 47.15
N ILE A 295 -18.66 -3.95 46.29
CA ILE A 295 -19.70 -4.92 46.68
C ILE A 295 -19.15 -5.94 47.67
N GLN A 296 -17.94 -6.48 47.43
CA GLN A 296 -17.27 -7.41 48.36
C GLN A 296 -17.01 -6.77 49.73
N ASN A 297 -16.44 -5.58 49.76
CA ASN A 297 -16.18 -4.85 51.01
C ASN A 297 -17.47 -4.54 51.76
N LEU A 298 -18.54 -4.15 51.05
CA LEU A 298 -19.85 -3.93 51.65
C LEU A 298 -20.47 -5.22 52.22
N ILE A 299 -20.26 -6.37 51.55
CA ILE A 299 -20.69 -7.69 52.02
C ILE A 299 -19.95 -8.08 53.30
N GLU A 300 -18.64 -7.85 53.37
CA GLU A 300 -17.85 -8.13 54.57
C GLU A 300 -18.25 -7.22 55.75
N GLU A 301 -18.42 -5.92 55.49
CA GLU A 301 -18.81 -4.95 56.52
C GLU A 301 -20.22 -5.22 57.09
N LEU A 302 -21.13 -5.77 56.27
CA LEU A 302 -22.47 -6.16 56.69
C LEU A 302 -22.51 -7.48 57.45
N LYS A 303 -21.57 -8.41 57.19
CA LYS A 303 -21.41 -9.65 57.97
C LYS A 303 -20.90 -9.37 59.38
N GLU A 304 -20.14 -8.30 59.58
CA GLU A 304 -19.58 -7.94 60.89
C GLU A 304 -20.55 -7.17 61.81
N LYS A 305 -21.59 -6.52 61.27
CA LYS A 305 -22.35 -5.49 62.01
C LYS A 305 -23.74 -5.86 62.56
N SER A 306 -24.26 -7.10 62.46
CA SER A 306 -25.59 -7.39 63.05
C SER A 306 -25.84 -8.87 63.38
N SER A 307 -26.21 -9.16 64.63
CA SER A 307 -26.90 -10.40 65.01
C SER A 307 -28.27 -10.46 64.33
N PHE A 308 -28.59 -11.58 63.68
CA PHE A 308 -29.74 -11.79 62.81
C PHE A 308 -31.12 -11.51 63.43
N ASP A 309 -31.24 -11.60 64.75
CA ASP A 309 -32.53 -11.72 65.44
C ASP A 309 -33.39 -10.45 65.44
N GLU A 310 -32.80 -9.25 65.53
CA GLU A 310 -33.57 -7.99 65.51
C GLU A 310 -34.03 -7.60 64.09
N TRP A 311 -33.32 -8.06 63.05
CA TRP A 311 -33.59 -7.71 61.66
C TRP A 311 -34.70 -8.57 61.04
N GLY A 312 -34.78 -9.85 61.41
CA GLY A 312 -35.77 -10.80 60.85
C GLY A 312 -37.22 -10.41 61.14
N VAL A 313 -37.48 -9.78 62.30
CA VAL A 313 -38.83 -9.38 62.73
C VAL A 313 -39.33 -8.15 61.95
N SER A 314 -38.48 -7.14 61.76
CA SER A 314 -38.84 -5.90 61.05
C SER A 314 -39.04 -6.12 59.53
N LEU A 315 -38.25 -7.03 58.95
CA LEU A 315 -38.35 -7.38 57.53
C LEU A 315 -39.62 -8.21 57.23
N ARG A 316 -40.00 -9.12 58.13
CA ARG A 316 -41.27 -9.87 58.04
C ARG A 316 -42.47 -8.95 58.08
N ASP A 317 -42.48 -7.97 58.99
CA ASP A 317 -43.56 -6.98 59.09
C ASP A 317 -43.67 -6.09 57.84
N TYR A 318 -42.55 -5.70 57.24
CA TYR A 318 -42.51 -4.92 56.01
C TYR A 318 -43.03 -5.71 54.78
N LEU A 319 -42.64 -6.97 54.63
CA LEU A 319 -43.08 -7.84 53.55
C LEU A 319 -44.57 -8.20 53.67
N ASN A 320 -45.05 -8.48 54.87
CA ASN A 320 -46.48 -8.71 55.17
C ASN A 320 -47.37 -7.53 54.78
N ARG A 321 -46.87 -6.29 54.92
CA ARG A 321 -47.61 -5.08 54.50
C ARG A 321 -47.64 -4.88 52.99
N ARG A 322 -46.64 -5.38 52.25
CA ARG A 322 -46.45 -5.10 50.83
C ARG A 322 -47.05 -6.16 49.92
N PHE A 323 -47.07 -7.42 50.34
CA PHE A 323 -47.58 -8.56 49.56
C PHE A 323 -48.47 -9.47 50.44
N PRO A 324 -49.67 -9.02 50.82
CA PRO A 324 -50.49 -9.72 51.82
C PRO A 324 -51.13 -11.03 51.32
N GLU A 325 -51.21 -11.29 50.01
CA GLU A 325 -52.04 -12.37 49.46
C GLU A 325 -51.30 -13.52 48.76
N GLU A 326 -49.97 -13.49 48.57
CA GLU A 326 -49.31 -14.47 47.68
C GLU A 326 -48.35 -15.48 48.35
N TYR A 327 -47.97 -15.33 49.63
CA TYR A 327 -47.05 -16.30 50.27
C TYR A 327 -47.33 -16.51 51.76
N SER A 328 -47.58 -17.76 52.18
CA SER A 328 -47.54 -18.13 53.60
C SER A 328 -46.09 -18.15 54.09
N LEU A 329 -45.69 -17.07 54.78
CA LEU A 329 -44.32 -16.76 55.22
C LEU A 329 -43.72 -17.72 56.27
N GLU A 330 -44.44 -18.77 56.68
CA GLU A 330 -43.93 -19.82 57.58
C GLU A 330 -42.94 -20.79 56.90
N SER A 331 -42.81 -20.75 55.56
CA SER A 331 -42.00 -21.70 54.78
C SER A 331 -40.75 -21.12 54.11
N ILE A 332 -40.47 -19.83 54.27
CA ILE A 332 -39.33 -19.19 53.60
C ILE A 332 -38.06 -19.44 54.42
N GLU A 333 -37.18 -20.30 53.90
CA GLU A 333 -35.85 -20.56 54.47
C GLU A 333 -35.08 -19.24 54.66
N GLU A 334 -34.34 -19.16 55.77
CA GLU A 334 -33.57 -18.00 56.22
C GLU A 334 -32.61 -17.45 55.14
N GLY A 335 -32.16 -18.31 54.23
CA GLY A 335 -31.34 -17.95 53.06
C GLY A 335 -32.04 -17.08 52.01
N ILE A 336 -33.36 -17.18 51.86
CA ILE A 336 -34.15 -16.35 50.92
C ILE A 336 -34.44 -14.99 51.54
N LEU A 337 -34.70 -14.94 52.86
CA LEU A 337 -34.81 -13.68 53.62
C LEU A 337 -33.51 -12.86 53.53
N LEU A 338 -32.36 -13.54 53.56
CA LEU A 338 -31.04 -12.97 53.28
C LEU A 338 -30.94 -12.30 51.91
N GLN A 339 -31.40 -12.97 50.86
CA GLN A 339 -31.36 -12.42 49.49
C GLN A 339 -32.31 -11.22 49.33
N VAL A 340 -33.47 -11.24 49.99
CA VAL A 340 -34.46 -10.15 49.95
C VAL A 340 -33.99 -8.94 50.76
N ALA A 341 -33.42 -9.14 51.96
CA ALA A 341 -32.80 -8.10 52.77
C ALA A 341 -31.62 -7.43 52.04
N HIS A 342 -30.80 -8.24 51.36
CA HIS A 342 -29.70 -7.82 50.50
C HIS A 342 -30.20 -6.93 49.35
N TRP A 343 -31.30 -7.32 48.70
CA TRP A 343 -31.90 -6.55 47.62
C TRP A 343 -32.44 -5.18 48.08
N ILE A 344 -33.12 -5.13 49.23
CA ILE A 344 -33.73 -3.91 49.78
C ILE A 344 -32.66 -2.89 50.21
N LYS A 345 -31.59 -3.33 50.89
CA LYS A 345 -30.51 -2.42 51.33
C LYS A 345 -29.67 -1.89 50.16
N ILE A 346 -29.48 -2.68 49.11
CA ILE A 346 -28.91 -2.21 47.83
C ILE A 346 -29.83 -1.14 47.23
N VAL A 347 -31.15 -1.29 47.30
CA VAL A 347 -32.12 -0.29 46.79
C VAL A 347 -32.15 1.02 47.59
N ASP A 348 -31.92 0.98 48.90
CA ASP A 348 -31.86 2.21 49.71
C ASP A 348 -30.52 2.94 49.58
N LYS A 349 -29.38 2.22 49.54
CA LYS A 349 -28.07 2.83 49.21
C LYS A 349 -28.02 3.36 47.76
N ARG A 350 -28.77 2.74 46.82
CA ARG A 350 -29.00 3.23 45.44
C ARG A 350 -29.62 4.64 45.42
N ARG A 351 -30.44 5.00 46.42
CA ARG A 351 -31.08 6.33 46.51
C ARG A 351 -30.17 7.39 47.10
N GLU A 352 -29.30 7.05 48.06
CA GLU A 352 -28.35 8.00 48.66
C GLU A 352 -27.14 8.31 47.75
N ILE A 353 -26.66 7.34 46.97
CA ILE A 353 -25.44 7.50 46.14
C ILE A 353 -25.75 8.14 44.78
N GLY A 354 -27.03 8.23 44.39
CA GLY A 354 -27.49 8.88 43.16
C GLY A 354 -27.01 8.17 41.89
N ASN A 355 -27.87 7.37 41.26
CA ASN A 355 -27.87 6.91 39.85
C ASN A 355 -26.57 6.47 39.12
N TYR A 356 -25.38 6.40 39.75
CA TYR A 356 -24.11 6.30 39.02
C TYR A 356 -23.45 4.92 38.95
N LEU A 357 -23.99 3.86 39.57
CA LEU A 357 -23.38 2.52 39.54
C LEU A 357 -24.40 1.44 39.12
N PRO A 358 -24.24 0.79 37.94
CA PRO A 358 -25.09 -0.32 37.51
C PRO A 358 -24.72 -1.62 38.23
N VAL A 359 -25.73 -2.40 38.60
CA VAL A 359 -25.64 -3.73 39.23
C VAL A 359 -25.01 -4.76 38.28
N ARG A 360 -24.25 -5.75 38.81
CA ARG A 360 -23.63 -6.85 38.04
C ARG A 360 -24.61 -7.62 37.15
N ASP A 361 -25.86 -7.79 37.58
CA ASP A 361 -26.93 -8.46 36.79
C ASP A 361 -27.66 -7.52 35.81
N GLN A 362 -27.33 -6.22 35.83
CA GLN A 362 -27.84 -5.20 34.90
C GLN A 362 -26.75 -4.55 34.05
N LEU A 363 -25.48 -4.90 34.22
CA LEU A 363 -24.43 -4.53 33.29
C LEU A 363 -24.66 -5.36 32.02
N PRO A 364 -25.17 -4.77 30.93
CA PRO A 364 -25.40 -5.51 29.70
C PRO A 364 -24.09 -6.18 29.26
N SER A 365 -24.20 -7.36 28.65
CA SER A 365 -23.08 -7.97 27.96
C SER A 365 -22.46 -6.92 27.03
N LEU A 366 -21.15 -6.73 27.09
CA LEU A 366 -20.42 -5.91 26.12
C LEU A 366 -20.01 -6.73 24.88
N ALA A 367 -20.51 -7.97 24.73
CA ALA A 367 -20.10 -8.83 23.63
C ALA A 367 -20.38 -8.18 22.26
N GLU A 368 -21.51 -7.50 22.12
CA GLU A 368 -21.88 -6.83 20.87
C GLU A 368 -21.02 -5.59 20.56
N GLU A 369 -20.46 -4.93 21.57
CA GLU A 369 -19.58 -3.76 21.38
C GLU A 369 -18.09 -4.09 21.39
N LEU A 370 -17.68 -5.13 22.11
CA LEU A 370 -16.32 -5.65 22.10
C LEU A 370 -16.01 -6.38 20.81
N HIS A 371 -16.99 -7.05 20.20
CA HIS A 371 -16.79 -7.77 18.95
C HIS A 371 -16.30 -6.85 17.80
N PRO A 372 -16.97 -5.72 17.49
CA PRO A 372 -16.48 -4.75 16.51
C PRO A 372 -15.11 -4.18 16.84
N LEU A 373 -14.80 -3.97 18.12
CA LEU A 373 -13.49 -3.52 18.56
C LEU A 373 -12.41 -4.58 18.29
N PHE A 374 -12.64 -5.84 18.65
CA PHE A 374 -11.69 -6.92 18.37
C PHE A 374 -11.53 -7.18 16.87
N LYS A 375 -12.62 -7.12 16.10
CA LYS A 375 -12.57 -7.15 14.63
C LYS A 375 -11.68 -6.03 14.09
N PHE A 376 -11.89 -4.80 14.54
CA PHE A 376 -11.07 -3.66 14.16
C PHE A 376 -9.58 -3.86 14.51
N LEU A 377 -9.26 -4.39 15.69
CA LEU A 377 -7.88 -4.69 16.09
C LEU A 377 -7.24 -5.77 15.21
N LEU A 378 -7.98 -6.83 14.89
CA LEU A 378 -7.53 -7.90 13.99
C LEU A 378 -7.24 -7.35 12.59
N GLU A 379 -8.16 -6.57 12.04
CA GLU A 379 -8.02 -5.96 10.72
C GLU A 379 -6.91 -4.91 10.65
N LYS A 380 -6.66 -4.15 11.73
CA LYS A 380 -5.49 -3.28 11.79
C LYS A 380 -4.19 -4.10 11.70
N GLY A 381 -4.16 -5.33 12.22
CA GLY A 381 -3.07 -6.27 11.97
C GLY A 381 -2.89 -6.61 10.49
N ALA A 382 -3.98 -6.81 9.75
CA ALA A 382 -3.96 -7.01 8.30
C ALA A 382 -3.44 -5.79 7.54
N PHE A 383 -3.85 -4.59 7.96
CA PHE A 383 -3.35 -3.32 7.43
C PHE A 383 -1.82 -3.24 7.57
N TRP A 384 -1.25 -3.68 8.70
CA TRP A 384 0.21 -3.78 8.89
C TRP A 384 0.90 -4.73 7.94
N SER A 385 0.36 -5.93 7.79
CA SER A 385 0.85 -6.89 6.80
C SER A 385 0.83 -6.27 5.40
N GLY A 386 -0.22 -5.52 5.07
CA GLY A 386 -0.38 -4.82 3.80
C GLY A 386 0.67 -3.73 3.56
N ILE A 387 0.97 -2.91 4.57
CA ILE A 387 2.00 -1.85 4.47
C ILE A 387 3.37 -2.46 4.13
N THR A 388 3.73 -3.57 4.77
CA THR A 388 5.04 -4.21 4.55
C THR A 388 5.21 -4.84 3.17
N ARG A 389 4.12 -5.15 2.46
CA ARG A 389 4.13 -5.75 1.11
C ARG A 389 4.09 -4.73 -0.01
N ASP A 390 3.58 -3.52 0.25
CA ASP A 390 3.42 -2.38 -0.68
C ASP A 390 2.51 -2.62 -1.91
N GLN A 391 2.51 -3.81 -2.51
CA GLN A 391 1.63 -4.22 -3.60
C GLN A 391 0.29 -4.72 -3.06
N GLN A 392 -0.79 -4.14 -3.56
CA GLN A 392 -2.15 -4.49 -3.19
C GLN A 392 -2.87 -5.01 -4.44
N PHE A 393 -3.30 -6.26 -4.37
CA PHE A 393 -3.90 -6.99 -5.47
C PHE A 393 -5.41 -6.92 -5.36
N GLY A 394 -6.06 -6.48 -6.44
CA GLY A 394 -7.51 -6.29 -6.45
C GLY A 394 -7.97 -5.30 -5.39
N GLY A 395 -9.17 -5.53 -4.88
CA GLY A 395 -9.73 -4.80 -3.76
C GLY A 395 -11.10 -5.34 -3.40
N GLU A 396 -11.87 -4.52 -2.72
CA GLU A 396 -13.22 -4.83 -2.29
C GLU A 396 -14.17 -3.73 -2.77
N MET A 397 -15.34 -4.12 -3.27
CA MET A 397 -16.40 -3.21 -3.65
C MET A 397 -17.45 -3.20 -2.54
N ARG A 398 -17.73 -2.03 -1.97
CA ARG A 398 -18.80 -1.85 -0.98
C ARG A 398 -19.53 -0.55 -1.21
N ASN A 399 -20.78 -0.47 -0.77
CA ASN A 399 -21.46 0.81 -0.66
C ASN A 399 -20.92 1.61 0.54
N MET A 400 -21.11 2.93 0.50
CA MET A 400 -20.61 3.84 1.53
C MET A 400 -21.32 3.63 2.88
N TYR A 401 -22.58 3.18 2.89
CA TYR A 401 -23.30 2.93 4.13
C TYR A 401 -22.68 1.80 4.94
N ASP A 402 -22.32 0.68 4.30
CA ASP A 402 -21.67 -0.43 4.98
C ASP A 402 -20.33 -0.02 5.60
N ILE A 403 -19.53 0.76 4.87
CA ILE A 403 -18.24 1.23 5.37
C ILE A 403 -18.40 2.19 6.56
N LEU A 404 -19.32 3.15 6.48
CA LEU A 404 -19.52 4.14 7.53
C LEU A 404 -20.30 3.59 8.72
N TRP A 405 -21.39 2.87 8.49
CA TRP A 405 -22.25 2.34 9.55
C TRP A 405 -21.71 1.03 10.11
N ASN A 406 -21.60 -0.01 9.29
CA ASN A 406 -21.32 -1.36 9.74
C ASN A 406 -19.87 -1.56 10.21
N ASP A 407 -18.89 -0.95 9.54
CA ASP A 407 -17.47 -1.12 9.88
C ASP A 407 -16.91 -0.01 10.77
N PHE A 408 -17.36 1.25 10.61
CA PHE A 408 -16.83 2.40 11.39
C PHE A 408 -17.69 2.74 12.62
N ILE A 409 -18.93 3.19 12.44
CA ILE A 409 -19.82 3.68 13.52
C ILE A 409 -20.16 2.58 14.54
N ARG A 410 -20.35 1.34 14.09
CA ARG A 410 -20.61 0.19 14.96
C ARG A 410 -19.44 -0.23 15.85
N ASN A 411 -18.36 0.55 15.91
CA ASN A 411 -17.31 0.45 16.93
C ASN A 411 -17.37 1.61 17.94
N PRO A 412 -18.42 1.70 18.78
CA PRO A 412 -18.65 2.85 19.64
C PRO A 412 -17.59 2.99 20.74
N LEU A 413 -17.00 1.87 21.20
CA LEU A 413 -15.96 1.87 22.22
C LEU A 413 -14.68 2.54 21.71
N TYR A 414 -14.28 2.24 20.47
CA TYR A 414 -13.14 2.90 19.86
C TYR A 414 -13.44 4.36 19.57
N LEU A 415 -14.52 4.65 18.83
CA LEU A 415 -14.81 6.01 18.37
C LEU A 415 -15.13 6.99 19.50
N GLY A 416 -15.84 6.54 20.54
CA GLY A 416 -16.20 7.36 21.68
C GLY A 416 -14.99 7.81 22.52
N THR A 417 -13.79 7.32 22.22
CA THR A 417 -12.60 7.54 23.06
C THR A 417 -11.37 8.07 22.32
N ILE A 418 -11.46 8.24 21.01
CA ILE A 418 -10.43 8.92 20.22
C ILE A 418 -10.18 10.34 20.77
N ALA A 419 -11.22 11.02 21.27
CA ALA A 419 -11.16 12.34 21.90
C ALA A 419 -11.20 12.29 23.45
N HIS A 420 -10.91 11.14 24.06
CA HIS A 420 -11.01 10.97 25.51
C HIS A 420 -9.93 11.75 26.28
N SER A 421 -8.75 11.98 25.69
CA SER A 421 -7.72 12.84 26.28
C SER A 421 -8.23 14.25 26.59
N GLU A 422 -9.15 14.74 25.77
CA GLU A 422 -9.82 16.02 25.90
C GLU A 422 -11.10 15.95 26.74
N LYS A 423 -11.40 14.77 27.32
CA LYS A 423 -12.60 14.43 28.11
C LYS A 423 -13.91 14.49 27.34
N ILE A 424 -13.86 14.27 26.03
CA ILE A 424 -15.04 14.25 25.17
C ILE A 424 -15.49 12.79 24.99
N THR A 425 -16.72 12.49 25.38
CA THR A 425 -17.31 11.13 25.36
C THR A 425 -18.43 10.97 24.34
N LYS A 426 -18.75 12.04 23.61
CA LYS A 426 -19.87 12.12 22.67
C LYS A 426 -19.38 12.59 21.31
N LEU A 427 -19.73 11.85 20.26
CA LEU A 427 -19.34 12.10 18.87
C LEU A 427 -20.57 12.05 17.95
N HIS A 428 -20.81 13.13 17.21
CA HIS A 428 -21.84 13.22 16.18
C HIS A 428 -21.20 13.03 14.81
N ILE A 429 -21.64 12.00 14.08
CA ILE A 429 -21.24 11.76 12.70
C ILE A 429 -22.28 12.37 11.77
N GLN A 430 -21.89 13.45 11.10
CA GLN A 430 -22.73 14.18 10.15
C GLN A 430 -22.34 13.84 8.72
N ILE A 431 -23.33 13.57 7.88
CA ILE A 431 -23.16 13.31 6.45
C ILE A 431 -23.72 14.51 5.68
N ARG A 432 -22.96 14.96 4.67
CA ARG A 432 -23.40 15.95 3.69
C ARG A 432 -23.26 15.38 2.29
N ILE A 433 -24.33 15.35 1.52
CA ILE A 433 -24.30 14.86 0.14
C ILE A 433 -24.50 16.05 -0.78
N TYR A 434 -23.52 16.30 -1.66
CA TYR A 434 -23.58 17.38 -2.64
C TYR A 434 -24.03 16.85 -3.99
N SER A 435 -24.86 17.62 -4.68
CA SER A 435 -25.23 17.36 -6.06
C SER A 435 -24.00 17.53 -6.98
N GLY A 436 -24.01 16.86 -8.14
CA GLY A 436 -22.96 16.99 -9.15
C GLY A 436 -22.88 18.37 -9.82
N ARG A 437 -23.86 19.26 -9.57
CA ARG A 437 -23.92 20.59 -10.18
C ARG A 437 -22.82 21.49 -9.61
N ARG A 438 -22.20 22.25 -10.50
CA ARG A 438 -21.16 23.23 -10.16
C ARG A 438 -21.68 24.59 -10.62
N TYR A 439 -21.83 25.53 -9.70
CA TYR A 439 -21.96 26.93 -10.11
C TYR A 439 -20.56 27.38 -10.57
N PRO A 440 -20.39 27.82 -11.83
CA PRO A 440 -19.16 28.51 -12.19
C PRO A 440 -19.11 29.78 -11.34
N ALA A 441 -18.15 29.87 -10.42
CA ALA A 441 -17.78 31.18 -9.92
C ALA A 441 -17.20 31.92 -11.12
N GLU A 442 -17.93 32.93 -11.60
CA GLU A 442 -17.40 33.91 -12.53
C GLU A 442 -16.11 34.46 -11.90
N SER A 443 -14.97 34.26 -12.58
CA SER A 443 -13.64 34.84 -12.27
C SER A 443 -12.69 34.23 -11.22
N ASP A 444 -13.04 33.26 -10.36
CA ASP A 444 -12.07 32.79 -9.33
C ASP A 444 -11.83 31.28 -9.21
N ASP A 445 -10.55 30.88 -9.28
CA ASP A 445 -10.11 29.48 -9.37
C ASP A 445 -10.11 28.75 -8.02
N PHE A 446 -10.18 29.49 -6.92
CA PHE A 446 -10.17 28.99 -5.54
C PHE A 446 -11.57 28.68 -5.01
N ILE A 447 -12.57 29.43 -5.44
CA ILE A 447 -13.92 29.37 -4.88
C ILE A 447 -14.71 28.24 -5.54
N ARG A 448 -15.35 27.42 -4.71
CA ARG A 448 -16.18 26.30 -5.12
C ARG A 448 -17.47 26.33 -4.33
N SER A 449 -18.59 26.60 -5.01
CA SER A 449 -19.92 26.50 -4.41
C SER A 449 -20.57 25.17 -4.78
N TYR A 450 -21.14 24.50 -3.77
CA TYR A 450 -21.72 23.17 -3.86
C TYR A 450 -23.17 23.20 -3.44
N GLU A 451 -24.07 22.68 -4.27
CA GLU A 451 -25.48 22.51 -3.92
C GLU A 451 -25.68 21.20 -3.16
N LEU A 452 -26.43 21.24 -2.06
CA LEU A 452 -26.81 20.04 -1.30
C LEU A 452 -27.85 19.22 -2.08
N GLU A 453 -27.65 17.90 -2.11
CA GLU A 453 -28.58 16.98 -2.74
C GLU A 453 -29.85 16.82 -1.89
N LYS A 454 -30.98 16.58 -2.57
CA LYS A 454 -32.28 16.32 -1.95
C LYS A 454 -32.72 14.90 -2.30
N ASP A 455 -33.45 14.25 -1.40
CA ASP A 455 -34.13 12.99 -1.71
C ASP A 455 -35.36 13.20 -2.60
N GLU A 456 -36.05 12.11 -2.93
CA GLU A 456 -37.24 12.11 -3.79
C GLU A 456 -38.39 12.93 -3.19
N GLN A 457 -38.41 13.09 -1.87
CA GLN A 457 -39.38 13.85 -1.10
C GLN A 457 -38.98 15.33 -0.94
N GLY A 458 -37.82 15.73 -1.47
CA GLY A 458 -37.30 17.09 -1.42
C GLY A 458 -36.59 17.45 -0.11
N GLN A 459 -36.35 16.49 0.79
CA GLN A 459 -35.59 16.67 2.02
C GLN A 459 -34.09 16.73 1.72
N VAL A 460 -33.41 17.71 2.31
CA VAL A 460 -31.97 17.94 2.10
C VAL A 460 -31.15 16.85 2.81
N LEU A 461 -30.24 16.21 2.07
CA LEU A 461 -29.39 15.12 2.55
C LEU A 461 -28.14 15.67 3.27
N SER A 462 -28.39 16.41 4.35
CA SER A 462 -27.37 17.03 5.22
C SER A 462 -27.80 16.93 6.68
N GLY A 463 -27.15 16.07 7.46
CA GLY A 463 -27.49 15.92 8.88
C GLY A 463 -26.76 14.78 9.58
N THR A 464 -27.19 14.48 10.80
CA THR A 464 -26.58 13.44 11.63
C THR A 464 -27.00 12.06 11.15
N LEU A 465 -26.05 11.19 10.83
CA LEU A 465 -26.29 9.76 10.58
C LEU A 465 -26.36 8.99 11.90
N ALA A 466 -25.43 9.27 12.82
CA ALA A 466 -25.34 8.64 14.13
C ALA A 466 -24.76 9.58 15.19
N THR A 467 -25.18 9.38 16.44
CA THR A 467 -24.53 9.94 17.63
C THR A 467 -24.00 8.79 18.48
N ILE A 468 -22.71 8.80 18.75
CA ILE A 468 -22.04 7.85 19.63
C ILE A 468 -21.88 8.52 20.99
N ASN A 469 -22.34 7.88 22.07
CA ASN A 469 -22.22 8.40 23.42
C ASN A 469 -21.80 7.28 24.39
N VAL A 470 -20.54 7.29 24.80
CA VAL A 470 -19.98 6.31 25.76
C VAL A 470 -20.03 6.81 27.21
N GLY A 471 -20.41 8.06 27.44
CA GLY A 471 -20.50 8.67 28.78
C GLY A 471 -21.75 8.30 29.58
N GLY A 472 -22.65 7.50 29.00
CA GLY A 472 -23.95 7.13 29.58
C GLY A 472 -25.10 7.63 28.71
N GLY A 473 -25.91 6.70 28.21
CA GLY A 473 -27.10 6.99 27.41
C GLY A 473 -28.39 6.95 28.24
N GLU A 474 -29.43 7.62 27.77
CA GLU A 474 -30.80 7.45 28.26
C GLU A 474 -31.19 5.97 28.20
N ASN A 475 -31.74 5.44 29.29
CA ASN A 475 -32.23 4.06 29.40
C ASN A 475 -33.53 3.85 28.59
N ASP A 476 -33.49 4.11 27.29
CA ASP A 476 -34.61 3.77 26.42
C ASP A 476 -34.46 2.33 25.93
N LYS A 477 -35.34 1.46 26.42
CA LYS A 477 -35.36 0.02 26.10
C LYS A 477 -35.71 -0.25 24.62
N THR A 478 -36.06 0.77 23.83
CA THR A 478 -36.35 0.66 22.40
C THR A 478 -35.12 0.75 21.50
N ILE A 479 -33.97 1.20 22.02
CA ILE A 479 -32.75 1.41 21.22
C ILE A 479 -32.00 0.07 21.06
N LYS A 480 -31.90 -0.42 19.82
CA LYS A 480 -31.16 -1.65 19.45
C LYS A 480 -29.64 -1.60 19.72
N HIS A 481 -29.06 -0.41 19.91
CA HIS A 481 -27.62 -0.21 20.10
C HIS A 481 -27.34 0.67 21.33
N LYS A 482 -26.67 0.10 22.34
CA LYS A 482 -26.52 0.73 23.66
C LYS A 482 -25.86 2.11 23.67
N TYR A 483 -24.92 2.36 22.77
CA TYR A 483 -24.14 3.61 22.72
C TYR A 483 -24.29 4.39 21.40
N ILE A 484 -25.15 3.91 20.49
CA ILE A 484 -25.32 4.50 19.16
C ILE A 484 -26.78 4.90 19.01
N ILE A 485 -27.00 6.19 18.81
CA ILE A 485 -28.32 6.78 18.58
C ILE A 485 -28.38 7.16 17.10
N PRO A 486 -29.21 6.50 16.27
CA PRO A 486 -29.45 6.92 14.89
C PRO A 486 -29.94 8.37 14.84
N GLY A 487 -29.48 9.14 13.85
CA GLY A 487 -29.98 10.49 13.67
C GLY A 487 -31.36 10.54 13.00
N THR A 488 -32.00 11.71 13.01
CA THR A 488 -33.35 11.89 12.46
C THR A 488 -33.42 11.69 10.93
N LEU A 489 -32.30 11.86 10.22
CA LEU A 489 -32.20 11.63 8.77
C LEU A 489 -31.58 10.27 8.42
N HIS A 490 -31.50 9.34 9.37
CA HIS A 490 -30.79 8.07 9.19
C HIS A 490 -31.29 7.30 7.96
N ASP A 491 -32.61 7.11 7.83
CA ASP A 491 -33.17 6.28 6.75
C ASP A 491 -32.96 6.92 5.36
N SER A 492 -33.18 8.24 5.22
CA SER A 492 -32.93 8.96 3.95
C SER A 492 -31.45 8.95 3.58
N LEU A 493 -30.55 9.14 4.55
CA LEU A 493 -29.10 9.05 4.32
C LEU A 493 -28.67 7.62 3.99
N LYS A 494 -29.21 6.62 4.68
CA LYS A 494 -28.94 5.20 4.42
C LYS A 494 -29.27 4.84 2.99
N ALA A 495 -30.51 5.12 2.56
CA ALA A 495 -30.97 4.81 1.21
C ALA A 495 -30.05 5.44 0.15
N LYS A 496 -29.59 6.69 0.36
CA LYS A 496 -28.66 7.33 -0.57
C LYS A 496 -27.25 6.73 -0.52
N LEU A 497 -26.71 6.50 0.68
CA LEU A 497 -25.35 5.96 0.87
C LEU A 497 -25.21 4.52 0.34
N GLU A 498 -26.28 3.73 0.36
CA GLU A 498 -26.34 2.39 -0.25
C GLU A 498 -26.17 2.45 -1.79
N THR A 499 -26.51 3.57 -2.44
CA THR A 499 -26.26 3.76 -3.88
C THR A 499 -24.80 4.11 -4.21
N PHE A 500 -23.99 4.46 -3.22
CA PHE A 500 -22.61 4.92 -3.44
C PHE A 500 -21.61 3.77 -3.35
N GLU A 501 -21.51 3.03 -4.45
CA GLU A 501 -20.52 1.96 -4.68
C GLU A 501 -19.08 2.50 -4.75
N ILE A 502 -18.23 2.14 -3.79
CA ILE A 502 -16.82 2.52 -3.71
C ILE A 502 -15.90 1.30 -3.87
N PHE A 503 -14.69 1.56 -4.37
CA PHE A 503 -13.62 0.57 -4.43
C PHE A 503 -12.55 0.86 -3.37
N LEU A 504 -12.22 -0.16 -2.57
CA LEU A 504 -11.18 -0.13 -1.54
C LEU A 504 -10.02 -1.03 -1.96
N PRO A 505 -8.86 -0.45 -2.34
CA PRO A 505 -7.72 -1.23 -2.81
C PRO A 505 -7.19 -2.19 -1.74
N GLY A 506 -6.94 -3.45 -2.09
CA GLY A 506 -6.53 -4.48 -1.14
C GLY A 506 -7.57 -4.78 -0.04
N GLY A 507 -8.83 -4.38 -0.22
CA GLY A 507 -9.94 -4.61 0.71
C GLY A 507 -9.72 -3.95 2.06
N VAL A 508 -9.41 -4.77 3.07
CA VAL A 508 -9.13 -4.33 4.46
C VAL A 508 -8.05 -3.25 4.50
N VAL A 509 -7.02 -3.32 3.65
CA VAL A 509 -5.93 -2.32 3.65
C VAL A 509 -6.45 -0.94 3.21
N GLY A 510 -7.24 -0.89 2.14
CA GLY A 510 -7.92 0.33 1.69
C GLY A 510 -8.91 0.84 2.72
N LYS A 511 -9.73 -0.04 3.32
CA LYS A 511 -10.67 0.29 4.40
C LYS A 511 -9.98 1.01 5.56
N HIS A 512 -8.87 0.47 6.06
CA HIS A 512 -8.12 1.08 7.16
C HIS A 512 -7.32 2.31 6.76
N SER A 513 -6.95 2.45 5.48
CA SER A 513 -6.40 3.71 4.95
C SER A 513 -7.43 4.83 5.03
N LEU A 514 -8.69 4.54 4.68
CA LEU A 514 -9.81 5.47 4.80
C LEU A 514 -10.09 5.82 6.27
N PHE A 515 -10.17 4.82 7.16
CA PHE A 515 -10.38 5.07 8.59
C PHE A 515 -9.27 5.93 9.19
N THR A 516 -8.01 5.71 8.82
CA THR A 516 -6.88 6.51 9.30
C THR A 516 -7.05 8.00 8.95
N LEU A 517 -7.53 8.32 7.74
CA LEU A 517 -7.83 9.71 7.35
C LEU A 517 -8.91 10.35 8.23
N ILE A 518 -9.95 9.58 8.59
CA ILE A 518 -11.06 10.05 9.42
C ILE A 518 -10.63 10.19 10.89
N GLU A 519 -9.97 9.16 11.43
CA GLU A 519 -9.41 9.09 12.79
C GLU A 519 -8.46 10.28 13.06
N ASN A 520 -7.58 10.59 12.11
CA ASN A 520 -6.67 11.73 12.20
C ASN A 520 -7.42 13.07 12.29
N GLU A 521 -8.60 13.19 11.68
CA GLU A 521 -9.41 14.40 11.77
C GLU A 521 -10.09 14.54 13.14
N ILE A 522 -10.63 13.45 13.69
CA ILE A 522 -11.21 13.44 15.04
C ILE A 522 -10.15 13.89 16.06
N ARG A 523 -8.92 13.39 15.93
CA ARG A 523 -7.78 13.75 16.80
C ARG A 523 -7.35 15.22 16.71
N ASN A 524 -7.75 15.96 15.66
CA ASN A 524 -7.43 17.39 15.57
C ASN A 524 -8.17 18.22 16.63
N VAL A 525 -9.11 17.63 17.37
CA VAL A 525 -9.77 18.27 18.52
C VAL A 525 -8.78 18.84 19.54
N LYS A 526 -7.58 18.24 19.69
CA LYS A 526 -6.50 18.72 20.55
C LYS A 526 -5.97 20.13 20.22
N HIS A 527 -6.27 20.64 19.03
CA HIS A 527 -5.85 21.97 18.58
C HIS A 527 -6.83 23.07 18.98
N PHE A 528 -8.04 22.71 19.43
CA PHE A 528 -9.00 23.67 19.98
C PHE A 528 -8.55 24.15 21.37
N GLN A 529 -8.92 25.37 21.71
CA GLN A 529 -8.60 26.00 22.99
C GLN A 529 -9.85 26.05 23.88
N GLU A 530 -9.68 26.27 25.18
CA GLU A 530 -10.81 26.68 26.03
C GLU A 530 -11.28 28.09 25.57
N PRO A 531 -12.58 28.39 25.43
CA PRO A 531 -13.78 27.68 25.92
C PRO A 531 -14.43 26.68 24.94
N ASP A 532 -13.92 26.56 23.71
CA ASP A 532 -14.53 25.69 22.69
C ASP A 532 -14.51 24.22 23.14
N LEU A 533 -13.43 23.78 23.79
CA LEU A 533 -13.32 22.44 24.37
C LEU A 533 -14.39 22.17 25.45
N ALA A 534 -14.68 23.12 26.34
CA ALA A 534 -15.73 22.98 27.35
C ALA A 534 -17.11 22.77 26.71
N LYS A 535 -17.41 23.49 25.62
CA LYS A 535 -18.64 23.29 24.85
C LYS A 535 -18.69 21.91 24.21
N MET A 536 -17.59 21.45 23.59
CA MET A 536 -17.51 20.12 22.98
C MET A 536 -17.67 18.97 23.99
N ARG A 537 -17.19 19.14 25.23
CA ARG A 537 -17.40 18.15 26.31
C ARG A 537 -18.88 17.98 26.68
N THR A 538 -19.67 19.06 26.55
CA THR A 538 -21.09 19.07 26.89
C THR A 538 -21.96 18.66 25.70
N ASP A 539 -21.75 19.32 24.55
CA ASP A 539 -22.59 19.14 23.36
C ASP A 539 -22.22 17.89 22.57
N GLY A 540 -20.93 17.51 22.60
CA GLY A 540 -20.32 16.48 21.76
C GLY A 540 -19.47 17.05 20.62
N LEU A 541 -18.46 16.29 20.19
CA LEU A 541 -17.65 16.59 19.01
C LEU A 541 -18.47 16.32 17.75
N LYS A 542 -18.37 17.18 16.73
CA LYS A 542 -19.07 17.00 15.44
C LYS A 542 -18.03 16.70 14.38
N LEU A 543 -18.13 15.54 13.75
CA LEU A 543 -17.35 15.17 12.58
C LEU A 543 -18.28 15.25 11.37
N VAL A 544 -17.86 15.99 10.35
CA VAL A 544 -18.60 16.09 9.08
C VAL A 544 -17.85 15.29 8.02
N ILE A 545 -18.57 14.40 7.34
CA ILE A 545 -18.13 13.67 6.16
C ILE A 545 -18.99 14.10 4.99
N ALA A 546 -18.39 14.76 4.01
CA ALA A 546 -19.08 15.20 2.82
C ALA A 546 -18.71 14.35 1.60
N ILE A 547 -19.71 14.01 0.79
CA ILE A 547 -19.54 13.12 -0.36
C ILE A 547 -20.04 13.85 -1.60
N ARG A 548 -19.21 13.83 -2.64
CA ARG A 548 -19.54 14.44 -3.93
C ARG A 548 -19.12 13.56 -5.11
N PRO A 549 -19.99 13.32 -6.10
CA PRO A 549 -19.57 12.75 -7.37
C PRO A 549 -18.58 13.65 -8.12
N GLY A 550 -17.49 13.08 -8.64
CA GLY A 550 -16.47 13.76 -9.43
C GLY A 550 -15.99 12.91 -10.60
N ASN A 551 -15.10 13.46 -11.44
CA ASN A 551 -14.56 12.78 -12.62
C ASN A 551 -13.05 13.02 -12.77
N LEU A 552 -12.37 12.07 -13.44
CA LEU A 552 -10.94 12.16 -13.76
C LEU A 552 -10.63 13.21 -14.85
N SER A 553 -11.52 13.41 -15.85
CA SER A 553 -11.33 14.27 -17.04
C SER A 553 -11.56 15.78 -16.78
N TYR A 554 -10.97 16.63 -17.65
CA TYR A 554 -11.05 18.11 -17.64
C TYR A 554 -12.34 18.66 -18.24
N GLU A 555 -13.02 17.89 -19.10
CA GLU A 555 -14.17 18.38 -19.87
C GLU A 555 -15.48 18.27 -19.08
N PRO A 556 -16.08 19.39 -18.61
CA PRO A 556 -17.34 19.36 -17.86
C PRO A 556 -18.54 18.83 -18.66
N HIS A 557 -18.41 18.72 -19.99
CA HIS A 557 -19.46 18.25 -20.89
C HIS A 557 -19.24 16.83 -21.42
N ARG A 558 -18.11 16.19 -21.10
CA ARG A 558 -17.91 14.75 -21.33
C ARG A 558 -17.88 14.07 -19.97
N LEU A 559 -19.03 13.50 -19.60
CA LEU A 559 -19.11 12.45 -18.57
C LEU A 559 -18.29 11.25 -19.07
N THR A 560 -16.97 11.32 -19.01
CA THR A 560 -16.11 10.16 -19.27
C THR A 560 -16.39 9.11 -18.18
N ASN A 561 -16.44 7.83 -18.55
CA ASN A 561 -16.67 6.62 -17.73
C ASN A 561 -15.69 6.38 -16.56
N LYS A 562 -14.99 7.41 -16.07
CA LYS A 562 -14.01 7.34 -14.97
C LYS A 562 -14.44 8.18 -13.76
N PRO A 563 -15.51 7.79 -13.05
CA PRO A 563 -16.05 8.63 -12.00
C PRO A 563 -15.41 8.32 -10.63
N LEU A 564 -15.15 9.38 -9.87
CA LEU A 564 -14.58 9.36 -8.52
C LEU A 564 -15.64 9.84 -7.52
N TYR A 565 -15.48 9.51 -6.25
CA TYR A 565 -16.06 10.30 -5.17
C TYR A 565 -15.00 11.19 -4.56
N LYS A 566 -15.32 12.48 -4.41
CA LYS A 566 -14.54 13.39 -3.59
C LYS A 566 -15.12 13.38 -2.18
N ILE A 567 -14.28 13.05 -1.21
CA ILE A 567 -14.65 12.93 0.19
C ILE A 567 -14.04 14.10 0.96
N GLY A 568 -14.88 14.90 1.60
CA GLY A 568 -14.48 15.96 2.53
C GLY A 568 -14.60 15.48 3.96
N VAL A 569 -13.62 15.77 4.80
CA VAL A 569 -13.67 15.44 6.23
C VAL A 569 -13.18 16.64 7.04
N TRP A 570 -13.95 17.06 8.05
CA TRP A 570 -13.57 18.13 8.97
C TRP A 570 -14.33 18.06 10.29
N LEU A 571 -13.83 18.79 11.29
CA LEU A 571 -14.55 19.02 12.52
C LEU A 571 -15.56 20.15 12.34
N GLY A 572 -16.83 19.88 12.63
CA GLY A 572 -17.97 20.80 12.51
C GLY A 572 -17.99 21.92 13.55
N HIS A 573 -16.81 22.43 13.92
CA HIS A 573 -16.59 23.48 14.90
C HIS A 573 -15.61 24.51 14.32
N GLU A 574 -15.89 25.80 14.50
CA GLU A 574 -15.03 26.86 13.96
C GLU A 574 -13.66 26.87 14.63
N THR A 575 -12.60 27.05 13.84
CA THR A 575 -11.22 27.17 14.31
C THR A 575 -10.59 28.43 13.75
N ILE A 576 -9.48 28.86 14.37
CA ILE A 576 -8.69 29.99 13.89
C ILE A 576 -7.93 29.54 12.64
N LEU A 577 -8.13 30.22 11.52
CA LEU A 577 -7.55 29.84 10.22
C LEU A 577 -6.10 30.35 10.03
N TYR A 578 -5.63 31.26 10.88
CA TYR A 578 -4.27 31.80 10.84
C TYR A 578 -3.45 31.39 12.07
N ASN A 579 -2.21 30.95 11.86
CA ASN A 579 -1.30 30.57 12.94
C ASN A 579 0.12 31.06 12.65
N LYS A 580 0.65 31.95 13.51
CA LYS A 580 1.98 32.57 13.37
C LYS A 580 2.20 33.24 12.00
N GLY A 581 1.20 33.99 11.53
CA GLY A 581 1.25 34.73 10.27
C GLY A 581 1.09 33.90 9.00
N GLU A 582 0.78 32.61 9.12
CA GLU A 582 0.49 31.74 7.98
C GLU A 582 -0.95 31.20 8.06
N HIS A 583 -1.64 31.19 6.92
CA HIS A 583 -2.94 30.53 6.79
C HIS A 583 -2.76 29.00 6.89
N LEU A 584 -3.54 28.34 7.75
CA LEU A 584 -3.44 26.90 8.03
C LEU A 584 -3.58 26.03 6.77
N VAL A 585 -4.41 26.46 5.82
CA VAL A 585 -4.65 25.74 4.56
C VAL A 585 -3.40 25.73 3.68
N VAL A 586 -2.71 26.87 3.57
CA VAL A 586 -1.45 27.02 2.84
C VAL A 586 -0.38 26.15 3.51
N LYS A 587 -0.22 26.29 4.83
CA LYS A 587 0.75 25.53 5.63
C LYS A 587 0.58 24.01 5.50
N ARG A 588 -0.66 23.51 5.54
CA ARG A 588 -0.95 22.08 5.33
C ARG A 588 -0.52 21.65 3.93
N LEU A 589 -0.88 22.40 2.90
CA LEU A 589 -0.54 22.03 1.52
C LEU A 589 0.97 22.07 1.26
N GLU A 590 1.69 23.05 1.78
CA GLU A 590 3.15 23.09 1.74
C GLU A 590 3.79 21.90 2.44
N THR A 591 3.26 21.52 3.60
CA THR A 591 3.73 20.33 4.33
C THR A 591 3.50 19.07 3.51
N LEU A 592 2.32 18.93 2.90
CA LEU A 592 1.98 17.77 2.05
C LEU A 592 2.85 17.69 0.78
N LYS A 593 3.37 18.81 0.26
CA LYS A 593 4.29 18.81 -0.89
C LYS A 593 5.69 18.28 -0.57
N LYS A 594 6.12 18.36 0.70
CA LYS A 594 7.45 17.86 1.12
C LYS A 594 7.54 16.35 0.96
N ASP A 595 8.76 15.89 0.73
CA ASP A 595 9.09 14.47 0.73
C ASP A 595 8.88 13.90 2.14
N ILE A 596 8.45 12.64 2.22
CA ILE A 596 8.28 11.91 3.48
C ILE A 596 9.62 11.52 4.11
N ILE A 597 10.72 11.69 3.38
CA ILE A 597 12.09 11.54 3.86
C ILE A 597 12.79 12.91 3.95
N THR A 598 13.72 13.03 4.88
CA THR A 598 14.68 14.14 4.95
C THR A 598 15.83 13.87 3.99
N GLN A 599 16.22 14.86 3.18
CA GLN A 599 17.23 14.68 2.12
C GLN A 599 18.65 14.44 2.67
N ASP A 600 18.93 14.97 3.86
CA ASP A 600 20.22 14.92 4.54
C ASP A 600 20.42 13.64 5.36
N THR A 601 19.38 13.19 6.07
CA THR A 601 19.49 12.05 6.99
C THR A 601 18.75 10.79 6.52
N ASN A 602 17.99 10.86 5.43
CA ASN A 602 17.10 9.78 4.96
C ASN A 602 16.14 9.26 6.06
N GLN A 603 15.82 10.12 7.02
CA GLN A 603 14.91 9.82 8.12
C GLN A 603 13.47 10.16 7.73
N ALA A 604 12.53 9.41 8.30
CA ALA A 604 11.11 9.61 8.07
C ALA A 604 10.63 10.92 8.70
N ARG A 605 9.84 11.71 7.96
CA ARG A 605 9.12 12.87 8.50
C ARG A 605 7.82 12.41 9.16
N LEU A 606 7.82 12.36 10.48
CA LEU A 606 6.65 11.93 11.26
C LEU A 606 5.56 13.02 11.29
N GLY A 607 4.31 12.58 11.49
CA GLY A 607 3.17 13.47 11.71
C GLY A 607 1.91 13.11 10.90
N GLY A 608 0.76 13.62 11.37
CA GLY A 608 -0.56 13.30 10.80
C GLY A 608 -0.72 13.67 9.33
N ASN A 609 -0.13 14.79 8.87
CA ASN A 609 -0.21 15.18 7.45
C ASN A 609 0.48 14.15 6.53
N PHE A 610 1.61 13.59 6.95
CA PHE A 610 2.33 12.58 6.16
C PHE A 610 1.59 11.22 6.20
N GLN A 611 1.00 10.86 7.35
CA GLN A 611 0.11 9.69 7.45
C GLN A 611 -1.07 9.81 6.49
N ASP A 612 -1.74 10.97 6.48
CA ASP A 612 -2.85 11.27 5.58
C ASP A 612 -2.40 11.17 4.11
N LYS A 613 -1.26 11.77 3.76
CA LYS A 613 -0.67 11.72 2.41
C LYS A 613 -0.47 10.28 1.92
N ILE A 614 0.11 9.43 2.78
CA ILE A 614 0.39 8.02 2.49
C ILE A 614 -0.92 7.23 2.28
N CYS A 615 -1.90 7.41 3.17
CA CYS A 615 -3.19 6.70 3.08
C CYS A 615 -4.01 7.15 1.86
N ALA A 616 -4.00 8.45 1.55
CA ALA A 616 -4.66 8.97 0.35
C ALA A 616 -3.99 8.45 -0.94
N ALA A 617 -2.66 8.32 -0.95
CA ALA A 617 -1.94 7.70 -2.07
C ALA A 617 -2.35 6.23 -2.25
N MET A 618 -2.46 5.46 -1.17
CA MET A 618 -2.92 4.07 -1.22
C MET A 618 -4.35 3.96 -1.79
N LEU A 619 -5.28 4.80 -1.33
CA LEU A 619 -6.66 4.82 -1.83
C LEU A 619 -6.76 5.19 -3.32
N PHE A 620 -5.90 6.09 -3.78
CA PHE A 620 -5.95 6.59 -5.16
C PHE A 620 -5.14 5.74 -6.15
N ASN A 621 -4.00 5.19 -5.73
CA ASN A 621 -3.02 4.54 -6.61
C ASN A 621 -2.82 3.04 -6.32
N ASN A 622 -3.55 2.46 -5.35
CA ASN A 622 -3.41 1.07 -4.88
C ASN A 622 -2.03 0.72 -4.31
N SER A 623 -1.23 1.70 -3.92
CA SER A 623 0.12 1.45 -3.41
C SER A 623 0.62 2.60 -2.53
N PHE A 624 1.26 2.23 -1.42
CA PHE A 624 1.82 3.20 -0.48
C PHE A 624 3.08 3.89 -1.04
N ILE A 625 3.95 3.18 -1.78
CA ILE A 625 5.18 3.77 -2.35
C ILE A 625 4.90 4.90 -3.34
N SER A 626 3.68 4.93 -3.90
CA SER A 626 3.23 5.97 -4.82
C SER A 626 2.98 7.34 -4.16
N VAL A 627 3.18 7.47 -2.85
CA VAL A 627 2.98 8.71 -2.07
C VAL A 627 3.67 9.95 -2.66
N GLU A 628 4.78 9.75 -3.39
CA GLU A 628 5.53 10.81 -4.07
C GLU A 628 5.51 10.72 -5.59
N ARG A 629 4.73 9.80 -6.17
CA ARG A 629 4.69 9.57 -7.62
C ARG A 629 4.14 10.80 -8.36
N ARG A 630 4.82 11.20 -9.42
CA ARG A 630 4.46 12.31 -10.33
C ARG A 630 4.87 11.96 -11.75
N VAL A 631 4.35 10.85 -12.26
CA VAL A 631 4.78 10.27 -13.55
C VAL A 631 3.69 10.42 -14.60
N TYR A 632 2.41 10.36 -14.19
CA TYR A 632 1.28 10.39 -15.11
C TYR A 632 0.63 11.77 -15.15
N GLU A 633 0.02 12.14 -16.27
CA GLU A 633 -0.69 13.42 -16.44
C GLU A 633 -1.75 13.67 -15.35
N ARG A 634 -2.42 12.62 -14.88
CA ARG A 634 -3.39 12.73 -13.77
C ARG A 634 -2.72 13.14 -12.45
N ASP A 635 -1.46 12.78 -12.23
CA ASP A 635 -0.76 12.99 -10.97
C ASP A 635 -0.64 14.50 -10.69
N ASP A 636 -0.42 15.33 -11.71
CA ASP A 636 -0.33 16.80 -11.55
C ASP A 636 -1.61 17.42 -10.95
N ARG A 637 -2.78 16.83 -11.22
CA ARG A 637 -4.08 17.31 -10.76
C ARG A 637 -4.43 16.88 -9.33
N TYR A 638 -3.95 15.72 -8.93
CA TYR A 638 -4.35 15.07 -7.68
C TYR A 638 -3.24 15.08 -6.64
N TYR A 639 -1.96 15.13 -7.02
CA TYR A 639 -0.84 15.30 -6.11
C TYR A 639 -1.00 16.60 -5.30
N PRO A 640 -0.78 16.58 -3.96
CA PRO A 640 -0.21 15.53 -3.12
C PRO A 640 -1.24 14.51 -2.55
N TRP A 641 -2.21 14.10 -3.34
CA TRP A 641 -3.30 13.15 -3.05
C TRP A 641 -4.38 13.66 -2.08
N LEU A 642 -4.08 14.73 -1.33
CA LEU A 642 -5.06 15.51 -0.58
C LEU A 642 -5.11 16.96 -1.07
N ARG A 643 -6.29 17.55 -0.93
CA ARG A 643 -6.52 18.99 -1.05
C ARG A 643 -6.82 19.58 0.32
N SER A 644 -6.38 20.81 0.50
CA SER A 644 -6.61 21.60 1.69
C SER A 644 -7.66 22.65 1.34
N ALA A 645 -8.66 22.83 2.19
CA ALA A 645 -9.73 23.78 1.95
C ALA A 645 -10.19 24.44 3.25
N PHE A 646 -10.92 25.54 3.11
CA PHE A 646 -11.61 26.19 4.23
C PHE A 646 -12.91 26.84 3.79
N SER A 647 -13.76 27.16 4.76
CA SER A 647 -14.92 28.02 4.56
C SER A 647 -15.02 29.02 5.72
N THR A 648 -15.54 30.20 5.44
CA THR A 648 -15.66 31.33 6.39
C THR A 648 -17.13 31.61 6.63
N GLY A 649 -17.59 31.43 7.87
CA GLY A 649 -19.00 31.58 8.24
C GLY A 649 -19.77 30.26 8.31
N VAL A 650 -20.95 30.32 8.94
CA VAL A 650 -21.92 29.23 9.00
C VAL A 650 -23.06 29.58 8.04
N ASP A 651 -23.13 28.91 6.90
CA ASP A 651 -24.25 29.02 5.95
C ASP A 651 -25.50 28.36 6.58
N GLN A 652 -26.10 28.99 7.59
CA GLN A 652 -27.32 28.51 8.22
C GLN A 652 -28.51 28.80 7.29
N GLY A 653 -28.96 27.77 6.57
CA GLY A 653 -30.20 27.80 5.80
C GLY A 653 -30.05 27.94 4.29
N GLU A 654 -28.82 28.03 3.76
CA GLU A 654 -28.58 28.01 2.32
C GLU A 654 -28.47 26.58 1.78
N LEU A 655 -29.05 26.34 0.60
CA LEU A 655 -28.90 25.06 -0.13
C LEU A 655 -27.51 24.92 -0.77
N THR A 656 -26.68 25.95 -0.65
CA THR A 656 -25.35 26.05 -1.25
C THR A 656 -24.31 26.29 -0.18
N GLU A 657 -23.18 25.60 -0.26
CA GLU A 657 -22.02 25.83 0.61
C GLU A 657 -20.83 26.26 -0.24
N THR A 658 -20.08 27.26 0.22
CA THR A 658 -18.92 27.78 -0.49
C THR A 658 -17.61 27.46 0.22
N ASP A 659 -16.70 26.81 -0.52
CA ASP A 659 -15.38 26.42 -0.06
C ASP A 659 -14.28 27.09 -0.89
N PHE A 660 -13.22 27.50 -0.19
CA PHE A 660 -11.96 27.94 -0.76
C PHE A 660 -11.00 26.76 -0.80
N GLU A 661 -10.76 26.22 -2.00
CA GLU A 661 -9.95 25.02 -2.20
C GLU A 661 -8.60 25.31 -2.84
N ILE A 662 -7.53 24.92 -2.15
CA ILE A 662 -6.17 25.09 -2.63
C ILE A 662 -5.63 23.76 -3.14
N LYS A 663 -4.98 23.81 -4.30
CA LYS A 663 -4.33 22.71 -5.04
C LYS A 663 -2.87 23.06 -5.30
N ASN A 664 -2.10 22.08 -5.77
CA ASN A 664 -0.69 22.32 -6.07
C ASN A 664 -0.48 23.42 -7.13
N SER A 665 -1.33 23.48 -8.16
CA SER A 665 -1.21 24.42 -9.28
C SER A 665 -1.48 25.88 -8.91
N ASN A 666 -2.22 26.14 -7.84
CA ASN A 666 -2.61 27.50 -7.42
C ASN A 666 -2.06 27.88 -6.04
N LEU A 667 -1.10 27.11 -5.50
CA LEU A 667 -0.52 27.36 -4.18
C LEU A 667 0.18 28.72 -4.09
N GLU A 668 1.00 29.09 -5.08
CA GLU A 668 1.75 30.37 -5.02
C GLU A 668 0.80 31.57 -5.05
N ARG A 669 -0.19 31.56 -5.94
CA ARG A 669 -1.26 32.55 -5.95
C ARG A 669 -2.03 32.59 -4.62
N ALA A 670 -2.30 31.44 -4.00
CA ALA A 670 -2.97 31.41 -2.70
C ALA A 670 -2.11 32.00 -1.56
N LYS A 671 -0.78 31.93 -1.65
CA LYS A 671 0.10 32.60 -0.67
C LYS A 671 0.02 34.12 -0.79
N GLU A 672 -0.10 34.62 -2.00
CA GLU A 672 -0.25 36.05 -2.29
C GLU A 672 -1.62 36.57 -1.84
N GLU A 673 -2.69 35.81 -2.08
CA GLU A 673 -4.06 36.23 -1.77
C GLU A 673 -4.46 36.01 -0.30
N LEU A 674 -3.87 35.02 0.38
CA LEU A 674 -4.15 34.69 1.80
C LEU A 674 -3.08 35.26 2.75
N THR A 675 -2.56 36.46 2.46
CA THR A 675 -1.69 37.21 3.38
C THR A 675 -2.47 37.70 4.60
N GLU A 676 -1.77 38.02 5.70
CA GLU A 676 -2.39 38.43 6.98
C GLU A 676 -3.45 39.55 6.79
N PRO A 677 -4.68 39.38 7.33
CA PRO A 677 -5.55 40.52 7.53
C PRO A 677 -4.92 41.45 8.57
N ALA A 678 -5.03 42.76 8.35
CA ALA A 678 -4.47 43.78 9.25
C ALA A 678 -5.09 43.76 10.67
N GLU A 679 -6.23 43.09 10.87
CA GLU A 679 -6.86 42.87 12.17
C GLU A 679 -7.87 41.71 12.02
N ASP A 680 -8.00 40.89 13.08
CA ASP A 680 -8.85 39.70 13.27
C ASP A 680 -8.39 38.30 12.79
N LYS A 681 -8.28 37.41 13.79
CA LYS A 681 -8.10 35.95 13.66
C LYS A 681 -9.33 35.34 12.97
N GLN A 682 -9.38 35.37 11.64
CA GLN A 682 -10.49 34.82 10.86
C GLN A 682 -10.82 33.39 11.32
N LYS A 683 -12.04 33.21 11.81
CA LYS A 683 -12.57 31.90 12.21
C LYS A 683 -13.28 31.25 11.02
N GLY A 684 -13.21 29.94 10.94
CA GLY A 684 -13.92 29.17 9.93
C GLY A 684 -13.71 27.67 10.08
N PHE A 685 -14.13 26.90 9.08
CA PHE A 685 -13.97 25.45 9.08
C PHE A 685 -12.75 25.06 8.28
N PHE A 686 -11.84 24.32 8.90
CA PHE A 686 -10.65 23.82 8.23
C PHE A 686 -10.89 22.41 7.69
N LYS A 687 -10.88 22.26 6.36
CA LYS A 687 -11.33 21.04 5.67
C LYS A 687 -10.18 20.34 4.93
N LYS A 688 -10.28 19.03 4.80
CA LYS A 688 -9.43 18.25 3.89
C LYS A 688 -10.29 17.43 2.94
N TYR A 689 -9.79 17.26 1.72
CA TYR A 689 -10.45 16.52 0.66
C TYR A 689 -9.53 15.48 0.04
N PHE A 690 -10.04 14.27 -0.18
CA PHE A 690 -9.36 13.19 -0.91
C PHE A 690 -10.34 12.50 -1.86
N HIS A 691 -9.88 11.51 -2.62
CA HIS A 691 -10.67 10.88 -3.67
C HIS A 691 -10.71 9.36 -3.50
N LEU A 692 -11.88 8.78 -3.74
CA LEU A 692 -12.13 7.35 -3.80
C LEU A 692 -12.59 6.97 -5.21
N TRP A 693 -12.20 5.80 -5.67
CA TRP A 693 -12.69 5.24 -6.92
C TRP A 693 -14.12 4.74 -6.76
N ARG A 694 -14.97 5.01 -7.76
CA ARG A 694 -16.29 4.38 -7.85
C ARG A 694 -16.13 2.97 -8.40
N ALA A 695 -16.71 2.00 -7.72
CA ALA A 695 -16.77 0.65 -8.29
C ALA A 695 -17.70 0.66 -9.52
N ALA A 696 -17.40 -0.19 -10.49
CA ALA A 696 -18.19 -0.33 -11.70
C ALA A 696 -18.17 -1.78 -12.20
N PRO A 697 -19.21 -2.26 -12.89
CA PRO A 697 -19.27 -3.66 -13.29
C PRO A 697 -18.30 -4.00 -14.44
N LEU A 698 -18.22 -3.16 -15.48
CA LEU A 698 -17.54 -3.46 -16.74
C LEU A 698 -16.51 -2.39 -17.13
N TYR A 699 -15.43 -2.83 -17.78
CA TYR A 699 -14.46 -1.94 -18.42
C TYR A 699 -13.87 -2.54 -19.70
N LYS A 700 -13.66 -1.69 -20.71
CA LYS A 700 -12.88 -2.01 -21.91
C LYS A 700 -11.48 -1.43 -21.77
N LEU A 701 -10.47 -2.30 -21.81
CA LEU A 701 -9.09 -1.87 -21.78
C LEU A 701 -8.61 -1.53 -23.20
N GLU A 702 -8.46 -0.24 -23.50
CA GLU A 702 -8.08 0.22 -24.84
C GLU A 702 -6.57 0.20 -25.11
N SER A 703 -5.75 0.34 -24.06
CA SER A 703 -4.28 0.30 -24.15
C SER A 703 -3.67 -0.17 -22.84
N LEU A 704 -2.47 -0.77 -22.89
CA LEU A 704 -1.70 -1.08 -21.67
C LEU A 704 -1.34 0.20 -20.89
N ASN A 705 -1.13 1.32 -21.58
CA ASN A 705 -0.95 2.62 -20.93
C ASN A 705 -2.20 3.08 -20.17
N ALA A 706 -3.41 2.64 -20.57
CA ALA A 706 -4.63 2.97 -19.85
C ALA A 706 -4.64 2.41 -18.42
N ILE A 707 -3.95 1.28 -18.16
CA ILE A 707 -3.72 0.72 -16.81
C ILE A 707 -3.08 1.74 -15.88
N GLN A 708 -2.24 2.63 -16.43
CA GLN A 708 -1.55 3.66 -15.65
C GLN A 708 -2.45 4.86 -15.33
N SER A 709 -3.45 5.13 -16.17
CA SER A 709 -4.38 6.27 -16.04
C SER A 709 -5.66 5.96 -15.27
N GLU A 710 -6.02 4.68 -15.14
CA GLU A 710 -7.25 4.17 -14.53
C GLU A 710 -6.91 3.16 -13.42
N ASN A 711 -7.83 2.91 -12.51
CA ASN A 711 -7.73 1.83 -11.54
C ASN A 711 -8.53 0.60 -12.03
N VAL A 712 -7.88 -0.25 -12.82
CA VAL A 712 -8.54 -1.39 -13.49
C VAL A 712 -9.09 -2.43 -12.48
N ALA A 713 -8.54 -2.48 -11.26
CA ALA A 713 -9.03 -3.37 -10.22
C ALA A 713 -10.43 -2.99 -9.68
N ARG A 714 -10.93 -1.78 -9.97
CA ARG A 714 -12.27 -1.34 -9.55
C ARG A 714 -13.42 -1.95 -10.35
N PHE A 715 -13.12 -2.77 -11.35
CA PHE A 715 -14.10 -3.37 -12.25
C PHE A 715 -14.29 -4.86 -11.98
N LYS A 716 -15.55 -5.32 -12.02
CA LYS A 716 -15.85 -6.73 -11.81
C LYS A 716 -15.37 -7.59 -12.98
N ILE A 717 -15.55 -7.11 -14.21
CA ILE A 717 -15.12 -7.75 -15.46
C ILE A 717 -14.35 -6.73 -16.33
N VAL A 718 -13.22 -7.17 -16.88
CA VAL A 718 -12.40 -6.39 -17.82
C VAL A 718 -12.34 -7.10 -19.16
N THR A 719 -12.68 -6.37 -20.23
CA THR A 719 -12.50 -6.83 -21.61
C THR A 719 -11.13 -6.40 -22.14
N ILE A 720 -10.40 -7.33 -22.75
CA ILE A 720 -9.06 -7.11 -23.28
C ILE A 720 -9.00 -7.31 -24.81
N PRO A 721 -8.16 -6.56 -25.54
CA PRO A 721 -8.00 -6.70 -26.98
C PRO A 721 -7.32 -8.00 -27.40
N ASP A 722 -6.34 -8.45 -26.62
CA ASP A 722 -5.45 -9.56 -26.94
C ASP A 722 -5.06 -10.32 -25.67
N ASP A 723 -5.00 -11.66 -25.74
CA ASP A 723 -4.64 -12.53 -24.60
C ASP A 723 -3.26 -12.24 -24.01
N ASN A 724 -2.34 -11.65 -24.77
CA ASN A 724 -1.05 -11.17 -24.27
C ASN A 724 -1.20 -10.16 -23.12
N TRP A 725 -2.38 -9.51 -22.98
CA TRP A 725 -2.65 -8.52 -21.93
C TRP A 725 -3.20 -9.18 -20.66
N LYS A 726 -3.60 -10.45 -20.72
CA LYS A 726 -4.14 -11.22 -19.59
C LYS A 726 -3.17 -11.19 -18.41
N LYS A 727 -1.86 -11.34 -18.65
CA LYS A 727 -0.82 -11.25 -17.61
C LYS A 727 -0.88 -9.92 -16.87
N ALA A 728 -0.84 -8.80 -17.60
CA ALA A 728 -0.85 -7.46 -17.02
C ALA A 728 -2.13 -7.18 -16.20
N VAL A 729 -3.28 -7.65 -16.66
CA VAL A 729 -4.56 -7.49 -15.93
C VAL A 729 -4.63 -8.39 -14.69
N ARG A 730 -4.08 -9.62 -14.76
CA ARG A 730 -3.98 -10.55 -13.61
C ARG A 730 -3.06 -10.03 -12.53
N GLU A 731 -1.97 -9.36 -12.90
CA GLU A 731 -1.06 -8.70 -11.95
C GLU A 731 -1.77 -7.63 -11.09
N LEU A 732 -2.85 -7.04 -11.58
CA LEU A 732 -3.69 -6.09 -10.84
C LEU A 732 -4.71 -6.79 -9.92
N GLY A 733 -4.78 -8.13 -9.96
CA GLY A 733 -5.68 -8.95 -9.14
C GLY A 733 -7.07 -9.19 -9.74
N VAL A 734 -7.31 -8.77 -11.00
CA VAL A 734 -8.59 -8.95 -11.70
C VAL A 734 -8.73 -10.38 -12.20
N ILE A 735 -9.81 -11.04 -11.79
CA ILE A 735 -10.06 -12.45 -12.12
C ILE A 735 -11.02 -12.63 -13.30
N ARG A 736 -11.99 -11.73 -13.49
CA ARG A 736 -12.97 -11.89 -14.56
C ARG A 736 -12.49 -11.10 -15.79
N ILE A 737 -11.99 -11.85 -16.78
CA ILE A 737 -11.42 -11.30 -18.00
C ILE A 737 -12.19 -11.88 -19.18
N LEU A 738 -12.61 -11.02 -20.10
CA LEU A 738 -13.30 -11.38 -21.32
C LEU A 738 -12.54 -10.89 -22.56
N PRO A 739 -12.72 -11.54 -23.71
CA PRO A 739 -12.13 -11.09 -24.98
C PRO A 739 -12.89 -9.88 -25.56
N GLU A 740 -12.27 -9.19 -26.53
CA GLU A 740 -12.70 -7.89 -27.03
C GLU A 740 -14.12 -7.88 -27.61
N GLU A 741 -14.56 -8.96 -28.25
CA GLU A 741 -15.91 -9.03 -28.83
C GLU A 741 -17.02 -8.99 -27.78
N SER A 742 -16.66 -9.08 -26.49
CA SER A 742 -17.57 -8.89 -25.35
C SER A 742 -17.71 -7.43 -24.92
N ALA A 743 -16.95 -6.51 -25.54
CA ALA A 743 -17.04 -5.10 -25.23
C ALA A 743 -18.41 -4.51 -25.63
N GLY A 744 -19.00 -3.74 -24.72
CA GLY A 744 -20.30 -3.08 -24.95
C GLY A 744 -21.53 -3.93 -24.57
N MET A 745 -21.33 -5.19 -24.16
CA MET A 745 -22.39 -6.03 -23.57
C MET A 745 -22.97 -5.37 -22.30
N GLN A 746 -24.24 -5.66 -22.00
CA GLN A 746 -24.81 -5.32 -20.70
C GLN A 746 -24.20 -6.18 -19.58
N TRP A 747 -24.37 -5.77 -18.33
CA TRP A 747 -23.76 -6.44 -17.18
C TRP A 747 -24.12 -7.93 -17.12
N GLU A 748 -25.40 -8.25 -17.25
CA GLU A 748 -25.95 -9.60 -17.16
C GLU A 748 -25.39 -10.49 -18.30
N GLU A 749 -25.37 -9.98 -19.52
CA GLU A 749 -24.84 -10.69 -20.70
C GLU A 749 -23.34 -10.98 -20.55
N ALA A 750 -22.56 -9.97 -20.16
CA ALA A 750 -21.13 -10.12 -19.94
C ALA A 750 -20.86 -11.09 -18.79
N TYR A 751 -21.65 -11.04 -17.72
CA TYR A 751 -21.49 -11.91 -16.57
C TYR A 751 -21.83 -13.37 -16.92
N GLN A 752 -22.92 -13.60 -17.65
CA GLN A 752 -23.28 -14.93 -18.14
C GLN A 752 -22.21 -15.49 -19.09
N LYS A 753 -21.74 -14.69 -20.05
CA LYS A 753 -20.64 -15.10 -20.96
C LYS A 753 -19.39 -15.49 -20.16
N TRP A 754 -19.02 -14.68 -19.17
CA TRP A 754 -17.87 -15.00 -18.32
C TRP A 754 -18.09 -16.27 -17.48
N LEU A 755 -19.28 -16.44 -16.90
CA LEU A 755 -19.62 -17.60 -16.08
C LEU A 755 -19.66 -18.89 -16.91
N ASN A 756 -20.11 -18.83 -18.16
CA ASN A 756 -20.04 -19.94 -19.13
C ASN A 756 -18.58 -20.37 -19.35
N ILE A 757 -17.66 -19.42 -19.55
CA ILE A 757 -16.22 -19.72 -19.68
C ILE A 757 -15.72 -20.35 -18.39
N TRP A 758 -16.03 -19.77 -17.24
CA TRP A 758 -15.57 -20.23 -15.93
C TRP A 758 -16.00 -21.67 -15.61
N LEU A 759 -17.28 -21.98 -15.84
CA LEU A 759 -17.88 -23.29 -15.57
C LEU A 759 -17.71 -24.30 -16.71
N LYS A 760 -17.03 -23.92 -17.80
CA LYS A 760 -16.85 -24.74 -19.02
C LYS A 760 -18.18 -25.19 -19.62
N GLU A 761 -19.09 -24.23 -19.80
CA GLU A 761 -20.40 -24.43 -20.43
C GLU A 761 -21.29 -25.47 -19.72
N LYS A 762 -21.03 -25.73 -18.44
CA LYS A 762 -21.79 -26.68 -17.64
C LYS A 762 -23.20 -26.15 -17.35
N GLU A 763 -24.19 -26.96 -17.67
CA GLU A 763 -25.60 -26.74 -17.33
C GLU A 763 -25.89 -27.23 -15.91
N VAL A 764 -26.63 -26.43 -15.15
CA VAL A 764 -26.83 -26.62 -13.71
C VAL A 764 -28.28 -26.41 -13.33
N LEU A 765 -28.81 -27.34 -12.54
CA LEU A 765 -30.07 -27.20 -11.82
C LEU A 765 -29.78 -27.16 -10.32
N ILE A 766 -30.08 -26.05 -9.66
CA ILE A 766 -29.93 -25.91 -8.21
C ILE A 766 -31.31 -25.99 -7.56
N GLU A 767 -31.55 -27.06 -6.81
CA GLU A 767 -32.78 -27.24 -6.04
C GLU A 767 -32.58 -26.68 -4.62
N LEU A 768 -33.41 -25.72 -4.24
CA LEU A 768 -33.44 -25.12 -2.90
C LEU A 768 -34.42 -25.91 -2.03
N VAL A 769 -33.95 -26.46 -0.92
CA VAL A 769 -34.76 -27.33 -0.05
C VAL A 769 -34.72 -26.80 1.39
N HIS A 770 -35.86 -26.33 1.88
CA HIS A 770 -36.01 -25.94 3.28
C HIS A 770 -36.46 -27.15 4.11
N GLY A 771 -35.56 -27.65 4.97
CA GLY A 771 -35.79 -28.87 5.74
C GLY A 771 -35.93 -30.11 4.87
N LYS A 772 -37.17 -30.43 4.46
CA LYS A 772 -37.50 -31.56 3.56
C LYS A 772 -38.32 -31.14 2.34
N THR A 773 -38.68 -29.87 2.23
CA THR A 773 -39.57 -29.37 1.19
C THR A 773 -38.76 -28.56 0.19
N ALA A 774 -38.86 -28.90 -1.09
CA ALA A 774 -38.30 -28.07 -2.15
C ALA A 774 -39.07 -26.74 -2.18
N VAL A 775 -38.36 -25.62 -2.12
CA VAL A 775 -38.96 -24.27 -2.07
C VAL A 775 -38.67 -23.45 -3.32
N GLY A 776 -37.76 -23.91 -4.17
CA GLY A 776 -37.51 -23.29 -5.47
C GLY A 776 -36.38 -23.95 -6.24
N TYR A 777 -36.25 -23.56 -7.50
CA TYR A 777 -35.34 -24.12 -8.47
C TYR A 777 -34.63 -22.99 -9.21
N ILE A 778 -33.30 -23.05 -9.30
CA ILE A 778 -32.50 -22.18 -10.14
C ILE A 778 -31.97 -23.01 -11.30
N VAL A 779 -32.27 -22.57 -12.52
CA VAL A 779 -31.80 -23.18 -13.76
C VAL A 779 -30.76 -22.28 -14.38
N TYR A 780 -29.63 -22.85 -14.79
CA TYR A 780 -28.56 -22.16 -15.48
C TYR A 780 -28.05 -22.97 -16.67
N ASP A 781 -28.02 -22.35 -17.84
CA ASP A 781 -27.42 -22.89 -19.06
C ASP A 781 -26.77 -21.76 -19.90
N GLN A 782 -26.31 -22.11 -21.10
CA GLN A 782 -25.61 -21.18 -21.98
C GLN A 782 -26.44 -19.96 -22.36
N GLN A 783 -27.78 -20.08 -22.37
CA GLN A 783 -28.70 -19.07 -22.88
C GLN A 783 -29.50 -18.38 -21.76
N GLN A 784 -29.73 -19.03 -20.63
CA GLN A 784 -30.58 -18.49 -19.57
C GLN A 784 -30.06 -18.76 -18.14
N ALA A 785 -30.47 -17.87 -17.24
CA ALA A 785 -30.40 -18.01 -15.80
C ALA A 785 -31.78 -17.64 -15.23
N ALA A 786 -32.51 -18.62 -14.70
CA ALA A 786 -33.90 -18.45 -14.28
C ALA A 786 -34.14 -19.03 -12.88
N TYR A 787 -35.07 -18.43 -12.15
CA TYR A 787 -35.57 -18.93 -10.88
C TYR A 787 -37.05 -19.23 -10.99
N TYR A 788 -37.44 -20.36 -10.43
CA TYR A 788 -38.83 -20.79 -10.30
C TYR A 788 -39.07 -21.08 -8.83
N ASN A 789 -40.13 -20.52 -8.24
CA ASN A 789 -40.62 -21.07 -6.97
C ASN A 789 -41.16 -22.49 -7.21
N GLN A 790 -41.51 -23.20 -6.14
CA GLN A 790 -41.97 -24.58 -6.25
C GLN A 790 -43.19 -24.73 -7.18
N ASP A 791 -44.18 -23.86 -7.05
CA ASP A 791 -45.44 -23.95 -7.81
C ASP A 791 -45.22 -23.63 -9.30
N ASP A 792 -44.45 -22.58 -9.59
CA ASP A 792 -44.10 -22.16 -10.95
C ASP A 792 -43.29 -23.23 -11.68
N TYR A 793 -42.40 -23.94 -10.97
CA TYR A 793 -41.63 -25.02 -11.56
C TYR A 793 -42.54 -26.20 -11.95
N LEU A 794 -43.50 -26.56 -11.10
CA LEU A 794 -44.39 -27.71 -11.31
C LEU A 794 -45.37 -27.53 -12.48
N VAL A 795 -45.67 -26.29 -12.87
CA VAL A 795 -46.55 -25.98 -14.00
C VAL A 795 -45.81 -25.76 -15.32
N LEU A 796 -44.48 -25.88 -15.34
CA LEU A 796 -43.69 -25.87 -16.59
C LEU A 796 -44.10 -27.02 -17.51
N ASP A 797 -43.98 -26.81 -18.82
CA ASP A 797 -44.19 -27.86 -19.81
C ASP A 797 -43.31 -29.07 -19.50
N ASN A 798 -43.89 -30.28 -19.58
CA ASN A 798 -43.18 -31.52 -19.26
C ASN A 798 -41.86 -31.68 -20.04
N GLU A 799 -41.82 -31.25 -21.30
CA GLU A 799 -40.62 -31.27 -22.15
C GLU A 799 -39.50 -30.38 -21.57
N VAL A 800 -39.85 -29.23 -20.98
CA VAL A 800 -38.90 -28.32 -20.34
C VAL A 800 -38.34 -28.94 -19.05
N GLN A 801 -39.20 -29.56 -18.23
CA GLN A 801 -38.77 -30.25 -17.01
C GLN A 801 -37.89 -31.47 -17.33
N GLU A 802 -38.22 -32.23 -18.37
CA GLU A 802 -37.42 -33.36 -18.85
C GLU A 802 -36.03 -32.89 -19.32
N ASN A 803 -35.95 -31.75 -20.03
CA ASN A 803 -34.67 -31.15 -20.39
C ASN A 803 -33.82 -30.79 -19.16
N TYR A 804 -34.42 -30.13 -18.16
CA TYR A 804 -33.71 -29.77 -16.93
C TYR A 804 -33.28 -30.98 -16.10
N ALA A 805 -33.92 -32.15 -16.27
CA ALA A 805 -33.49 -33.38 -15.61
C ALA A 805 -32.11 -33.89 -16.08
N TYR A 806 -31.65 -33.47 -17.27
CA TYR A 806 -30.31 -33.79 -17.77
C TYR A 806 -29.22 -32.85 -17.24
N TYR A 807 -29.59 -31.72 -16.62
CA TYR A 807 -28.63 -30.76 -16.10
C TYR A 807 -27.92 -31.32 -14.86
N THR A 808 -26.74 -30.78 -14.54
CA THR A 808 -26.05 -31.19 -13.32
C THR A 808 -26.81 -30.69 -12.10
N LYS A 809 -27.49 -31.59 -11.40
CA LYS A 809 -28.27 -31.27 -10.21
C LYS A 809 -27.38 -31.00 -8.99
N THR A 810 -27.61 -29.86 -8.34
CA THR A 810 -27.04 -29.49 -7.03
C THR A 810 -28.19 -29.25 -6.05
N GLU A 811 -28.21 -29.97 -4.94
CA GLU A 811 -29.28 -29.80 -3.94
C GLU A 811 -28.76 -29.00 -2.74
N LEU A 812 -29.32 -27.82 -2.52
CA LEU A 812 -29.04 -26.97 -1.37
C LEU A 812 -30.11 -27.15 -0.29
N ARG A 813 -29.85 -28.07 0.63
CA ARG A 813 -30.71 -28.29 1.81
C ARG A 813 -30.29 -27.36 2.93
N PHE A 814 -31.21 -26.52 3.42
CA PHE A 814 -30.95 -25.57 4.51
C PHE A 814 -32.05 -25.52 5.56
N ALA A 815 -31.72 -24.97 6.73
CA ALA A 815 -32.63 -24.66 7.82
C ALA A 815 -32.25 -23.35 8.52
N HIS A 816 -33.21 -22.72 9.20
CA HIS A 816 -32.96 -21.50 9.95
C HIS A 816 -32.08 -21.79 11.18
N GLY A 817 -30.80 -21.44 11.10
CA GLY A 817 -29.90 -21.38 12.25
C GLY A 817 -29.90 -22.66 13.10
N THR A 818 -29.29 -23.73 12.60
CA THR A 818 -29.22 -24.99 13.34
C THR A 818 -28.40 -24.83 14.61
N ASN A 819 -28.95 -25.21 15.77
CA ASN A 819 -28.16 -25.32 17.00
C ASN A 819 -27.08 -26.40 16.83
N PRO A 820 -25.80 -26.12 17.15
CA PRO A 820 -24.76 -27.15 17.16
C PRO A 820 -25.19 -28.29 18.11
N GLY A 821 -25.49 -29.48 17.54
CA GLY A 821 -25.96 -30.65 18.29
C GLY A 821 -27.48 -30.89 18.31
N GLY A 822 -28.29 -30.01 17.70
CA GLY A 822 -29.74 -30.22 17.53
C GLY A 822 -30.10 -31.32 16.52
N ALA A 823 -31.37 -31.75 16.49
CA ALA A 823 -31.86 -32.76 15.55
C ALA A 823 -31.64 -32.37 14.07
N GLU A 824 -31.69 -31.07 13.77
CA GLU A 824 -31.44 -30.51 12.44
C GLU A 824 -29.96 -30.56 12.02
N ALA A 825 -29.02 -30.41 12.96
CA ALA A 825 -27.59 -30.56 12.68
C ALA A 825 -27.24 -32.02 12.33
N LYS A 826 -27.98 -33.00 12.88
CA LYS A 826 -27.85 -34.42 12.52
C LYS A 826 -28.40 -34.76 11.13
N LEU A 827 -29.22 -33.89 10.53
CA LEU A 827 -29.78 -34.08 9.20
C LEU A 827 -28.84 -33.59 8.07
N GLY A 828 -27.69 -32.99 8.41
CA GLY A 828 -26.75 -32.48 7.41
C GLY A 828 -27.30 -31.29 6.61
N LEU A 829 -28.08 -30.42 7.26
CA LEU A 829 -28.64 -29.21 6.65
C LEU A 829 -27.66 -28.04 6.77
N LEU A 830 -27.60 -27.19 5.74
CA LEU A 830 -26.89 -25.92 5.79
C LEU A 830 -27.57 -24.98 6.79
N ALA A 831 -26.79 -24.39 7.68
CA ALA A 831 -27.29 -23.34 8.56
C ALA A 831 -27.38 -22.03 7.76
N VAL A 832 -28.57 -21.43 7.70
CA VAL A 832 -28.80 -20.11 7.08
C VAL A 832 -29.55 -19.22 8.06
N ARG A 833 -29.30 -17.90 8.03
CA ARG A 833 -29.97 -16.92 8.88
C ARG A 833 -30.87 -15.99 8.06
N ASN A 834 -31.99 -15.53 8.64
CA ASN A 834 -32.83 -14.48 8.04
C ASN A 834 -32.09 -13.14 7.79
N HIS A 835 -30.99 -12.91 8.50
CA HIS A 835 -30.11 -11.76 8.32
C HIS A 835 -28.81 -12.12 7.58
N GLY A 836 -28.70 -13.35 7.07
CA GLY A 836 -27.58 -13.84 6.28
C GLY A 836 -27.72 -13.53 4.80
N VAL A 837 -26.68 -13.84 4.03
CA VAL A 837 -26.55 -13.42 2.63
C VAL A 837 -27.64 -13.99 1.72
N LEU A 838 -28.09 -15.23 1.95
CA LEU A 838 -29.12 -15.86 1.11
C LEU A 838 -30.39 -15.00 1.06
N VAL A 839 -30.87 -14.62 2.24
CA VAL A 839 -32.14 -13.91 2.40
C VAL A 839 -32.00 -12.43 2.10
N ARG A 840 -30.92 -11.78 2.57
CA ARG A 840 -30.79 -10.32 2.51
C ARG A 840 -30.26 -9.78 1.20
N LYS A 841 -29.51 -10.59 0.44
CA LYS A 841 -28.87 -10.14 -0.80
C LYS A 841 -29.52 -10.73 -2.05
N PHE A 842 -29.76 -12.04 -2.06
CA PHE A 842 -30.12 -12.72 -3.31
C PHE A 842 -31.61 -12.62 -3.62
N PHE A 843 -32.49 -12.74 -2.62
CA PHE A 843 -33.93 -12.72 -2.83
C PHE A 843 -34.54 -11.39 -2.40
N ASP A 844 -35.37 -10.84 -3.27
CA ASP A 844 -36.24 -9.71 -2.99
C ASP A 844 -37.56 -10.22 -2.37
N ASN A 845 -38.19 -9.38 -1.55
CA ASN A 845 -39.46 -9.69 -0.84
C ASN A 845 -39.41 -10.89 0.11
N LEU A 846 -38.21 -11.40 0.43
CA LEU A 846 -38.01 -12.48 1.39
C LEU A 846 -37.66 -11.90 2.77
N GLU A 847 -38.64 -11.81 3.67
CA GLU A 847 -38.40 -11.36 5.05
C GLU A 847 -37.81 -12.47 5.93
N THR A 848 -38.29 -13.70 5.74
CA THR A 848 -37.83 -14.89 6.46
C THR A 848 -37.60 -16.06 5.51
N ILE A 849 -36.81 -17.05 5.96
CA ILE A 849 -36.56 -18.31 5.24
C ILE A 849 -37.84 -19.10 4.93
N SER A 850 -38.98 -18.76 5.53
CA SER A 850 -40.25 -19.46 5.27
C SER A 850 -41.04 -18.89 4.09
N ASP A 851 -40.70 -17.71 3.59
CA ASP A 851 -41.53 -16.94 2.63
C ASP A 851 -41.08 -17.12 1.16
N PHE A 852 -40.54 -18.30 0.82
CA PHE A 852 -40.00 -18.57 -0.52
C PHE A 852 -41.06 -18.59 -1.63
N ASP A 853 -42.34 -18.76 -1.29
CA ASP A 853 -43.47 -18.70 -2.21
C ASP A 853 -43.58 -17.33 -2.92
N ARG A 854 -43.10 -16.26 -2.28
CA ARG A 854 -43.15 -14.88 -2.80
C ARG A 854 -41.78 -14.34 -3.22
N ALA A 855 -40.75 -15.17 -3.14
CA ALA A 855 -39.39 -14.75 -3.41
C ALA A 855 -39.21 -14.45 -4.89
N THR A 856 -38.56 -13.34 -5.19
CA THR A 856 -38.09 -13.02 -6.54
C THR A 856 -36.59 -12.79 -6.51
N ILE A 857 -35.91 -13.02 -7.62
CA ILE A 857 -34.46 -12.83 -7.71
C ILE A 857 -34.12 -12.21 -9.06
N THR A 858 -33.24 -11.21 -9.05
CA THR A 858 -32.78 -10.56 -10.28
C THR A 858 -31.83 -11.47 -11.06
N PRO A 859 -31.78 -11.40 -12.41
CA PRO A 859 -30.86 -12.22 -13.21
C PRO A 859 -29.40 -12.10 -12.77
N ALA A 860 -28.94 -10.89 -12.43
CA ALA A 860 -27.60 -10.66 -11.92
C ALA A 860 -27.33 -11.41 -10.60
N HIS A 861 -28.30 -11.46 -9.70
CA HIS A 861 -28.21 -12.21 -8.44
C HIS A 861 -28.26 -13.73 -8.67
N ILE A 862 -29.01 -14.22 -9.67
CA ILE A 862 -28.98 -15.64 -10.06
C ILE A 862 -27.57 -16.03 -10.52
N LEU A 863 -27.00 -15.28 -11.47
CA LEU A 863 -25.65 -15.52 -11.98
C LEU A 863 -24.62 -15.49 -10.85
N GLU A 864 -24.74 -14.52 -9.94
CA GLU A 864 -23.85 -14.40 -8.79
C GLU A 864 -23.97 -15.58 -7.80
N LEU A 865 -25.19 -16.08 -7.56
CA LEU A 865 -25.44 -17.23 -6.68
C LEU A 865 -24.91 -18.53 -7.30
N VAL A 866 -25.10 -18.70 -8.61
CA VAL A 866 -24.54 -19.84 -9.38
C VAL A 866 -23.01 -19.79 -9.32
N GLU A 867 -22.37 -18.62 -9.52
CA GLU A 867 -20.92 -18.44 -9.34
C GLU A 867 -20.47 -18.94 -7.96
N VAL A 868 -21.18 -18.56 -6.90
CA VAL A 868 -20.82 -18.91 -5.51
C VAL A 868 -20.94 -20.40 -5.24
N ILE A 869 -22.03 -21.04 -5.66
CA ILE A 869 -22.31 -22.45 -5.36
C ILE A 869 -21.41 -23.39 -6.19
N GLN A 870 -21.19 -23.06 -7.46
CA GLN A 870 -20.45 -23.92 -8.38
C GLN A 870 -18.93 -23.72 -8.33
N THR A 871 -18.44 -22.56 -7.84
CA THR A 871 -17.00 -22.35 -7.66
C THR A 871 -16.45 -23.31 -6.61
N ARG A 872 -15.43 -24.08 -6.98
CA ARG A 872 -14.78 -25.09 -6.14
C ARG A 872 -13.50 -24.52 -5.55
N ILE A 873 -13.37 -24.58 -4.23
CA ILE A 873 -12.27 -23.99 -3.48
C ILE A 873 -11.53 -25.09 -2.74
N CYS A 874 -10.20 -25.04 -2.75
CA CYS A 874 -9.32 -25.89 -1.96
C CYS A 874 -8.34 -25.01 -1.17
N ILE A 875 -8.41 -25.01 0.16
CA ILE A 875 -7.57 -24.18 1.05
C ILE A 875 -6.65 -25.04 1.90
N PHE A 876 -5.34 -24.81 1.78
CA PHE A 876 -4.30 -25.29 2.67
C PHE A 876 -3.65 -24.10 3.40
N ASP A 877 -4.32 -23.64 4.46
CA ASP A 877 -3.79 -22.62 5.36
C ASP A 877 -4.27 -22.92 6.77
N LYS A 878 -3.32 -23.28 7.64
CA LYS A 878 -3.63 -23.71 9.00
C LYS A 878 -4.41 -22.65 9.78
N ARG A 879 -4.13 -21.36 9.53
CA ARG A 879 -4.84 -20.27 10.23
C ARG A 879 -6.32 -20.26 9.86
N VAL A 880 -6.66 -20.58 8.61
CA VAL A 880 -8.07 -20.70 8.19
C VAL A 880 -8.68 -21.99 8.73
N ALA A 881 -7.96 -23.11 8.60
CA ALA A 881 -8.43 -24.43 9.02
C ALA A 881 -8.71 -24.51 10.52
N ASP A 882 -7.84 -23.96 11.38
CA ASP A 882 -7.96 -24.01 12.84
C ASP A 882 -9.22 -23.27 13.37
N ARG A 883 -9.88 -22.47 12.54
CA ARG A 883 -11.12 -21.74 12.89
C ARG A 883 -12.40 -22.53 12.65
N ILE A 884 -12.29 -23.68 11.99
CA ILE A 884 -13.43 -24.51 11.59
C ILE A 884 -13.14 -25.95 12.02
N THR A 885 -14.10 -26.59 12.71
CA THR A 885 -13.90 -27.98 13.16
C THR A 885 -13.75 -28.95 11.97
N ASP A 886 -13.08 -30.08 12.17
CA ASP A 886 -12.86 -31.07 11.10
C ASP A 886 -14.17 -31.55 10.48
N GLU A 887 -15.21 -31.79 11.31
CA GLU A 887 -16.53 -32.23 10.82
C GLU A 887 -17.17 -31.17 9.94
N LYS A 888 -17.03 -29.90 10.32
CA LYS A 888 -17.59 -28.79 9.56
C LYS A 888 -16.84 -28.58 8.25
N ARG A 889 -15.52 -28.77 8.23
CA ARG A 889 -14.70 -28.72 7.00
C ARG A 889 -15.12 -29.79 6.00
N ALA A 890 -15.30 -31.03 6.45
CA ALA A 890 -15.79 -32.12 5.60
C ALA A 890 -17.18 -31.82 5.03
N PHE A 891 -18.09 -31.31 5.86
CA PHE A 891 -19.43 -30.91 5.48
C PHE A 891 -19.45 -29.80 4.41
N LEU A 892 -18.65 -28.74 4.60
CA LEU A 892 -18.53 -27.63 3.64
C LEU A 892 -17.95 -28.10 2.30
N ASN A 893 -17.01 -29.04 2.32
CA ASN A 893 -16.46 -29.62 1.09
C ASN A 893 -17.52 -30.39 0.30
N GLU A 894 -18.26 -31.29 0.97
CA GLU A 894 -19.30 -32.11 0.36
C GLU A 894 -20.49 -31.28 -0.16
N ARG A 895 -20.96 -30.31 0.63
CA ARG A 895 -22.21 -29.59 0.34
C ARG A 895 -22.05 -28.29 -0.42
N LEU A 896 -20.92 -27.60 -0.26
CA LEU A 896 -20.69 -26.27 -0.82
C LEU A 896 -19.42 -26.18 -1.65
N ASN A 897 -18.83 -27.32 -2.06
CA ASN A 897 -17.60 -27.35 -2.85
C ASN A 897 -16.47 -26.51 -2.22
N CYS A 898 -16.39 -26.52 -0.88
CA CYS A 898 -15.49 -25.67 -0.11
C CYS A 898 -14.55 -26.52 0.75
N GLY A 899 -13.48 -27.01 0.13
CA GLY A 899 -12.45 -27.79 0.78
C GLY A 899 -11.52 -26.91 1.60
N ILE A 900 -11.47 -27.16 2.91
CA ILE A 900 -10.54 -26.49 3.84
C ILE A 900 -9.78 -27.60 4.55
N TYR A 901 -8.46 -27.62 4.42
CA TYR A 901 -7.61 -28.72 4.80
C TYR A 901 -6.51 -28.25 5.75
N SER A 902 -6.00 -29.19 6.54
CA SER A 902 -4.83 -28.94 7.37
C SER A 902 -3.58 -28.89 6.49
N GLU A 903 -2.54 -28.17 6.92
CA GLU A 903 -1.24 -28.13 6.23
C GLU A 903 -0.49 -29.47 6.41
N ASP A 904 -0.95 -30.50 5.72
CA ASP A 904 -0.46 -31.88 5.78
C ASP A 904 -0.14 -32.44 4.37
N GLU A 905 1.04 -33.03 4.22
CA GLU A 905 1.57 -33.51 2.93
C GLU A 905 0.81 -34.74 2.40
N GLU A 906 0.29 -35.60 3.28
CA GLU A 906 -0.51 -36.77 2.90
C GLU A 906 -1.89 -36.34 2.38
N GLN A 907 -2.53 -35.36 3.04
CA GLN A 907 -3.75 -34.74 2.56
C GLN A 907 -3.54 -34.06 1.19
N TRP A 908 -2.45 -33.32 1.03
CA TRP A 908 -2.08 -32.72 -0.25
C TRP A 908 -1.96 -33.75 -1.37
N GLU A 909 -1.20 -34.82 -1.15
CA GLU A 909 -1.01 -35.90 -2.13
C GLU A 909 -2.30 -36.65 -2.44
N THR A 910 -3.19 -36.80 -1.45
CA THR A 910 -4.51 -37.42 -1.64
C THR A 910 -5.35 -36.58 -2.60
N ILE A 911 -5.48 -35.27 -2.35
CA ILE A 911 -6.30 -34.37 -3.16
C ILE A 911 -5.74 -34.22 -4.58
N LYS A 912 -4.42 -34.13 -4.69
CA LYS A 912 -3.68 -34.05 -5.96
C LYS A 912 -3.92 -35.27 -6.85
N LYS A 913 -4.18 -36.46 -6.28
CA LYS A 913 -4.49 -37.69 -7.02
C LYS A 913 -5.98 -37.88 -7.26
N ALA A 914 -6.81 -37.61 -6.26
CA ALA A 914 -8.26 -37.75 -6.33
C ALA A 914 -8.93 -36.70 -5.44
N PRO A 915 -9.68 -35.73 -6.00
CA PRO A 915 -10.20 -35.67 -7.37
C PRO A 915 -9.21 -35.15 -8.43
N GLY A 916 -8.01 -34.71 -8.03
CA GLY A 916 -7.08 -33.98 -8.90
C GLY A 916 -7.23 -32.47 -8.76
N LEU A 917 -6.15 -31.72 -8.96
CA LEU A 917 -6.12 -30.27 -8.76
C LEU A 917 -6.95 -29.51 -9.80
N SER A 918 -7.04 -30.04 -11.03
CA SER A 918 -7.86 -29.48 -12.11
C SER A 918 -9.37 -29.53 -11.85
N HIS A 919 -9.80 -30.26 -10.81
CA HIS A 919 -11.17 -30.24 -10.32
C HIS A 919 -11.55 -28.90 -9.69
N TYR A 920 -10.59 -28.21 -9.08
CA TYR A 920 -10.80 -26.97 -8.32
C TYR A 920 -10.64 -25.74 -9.21
N HIS A 921 -11.36 -24.69 -8.86
CA HIS A 921 -11.25 -23.39 -9.52
C HIS A 921 -10.26 -22.49 -8.78
N PHE A 922 -10.15 -22.64 -7.45
CA PHE A 922 -9.16 -21.96 -6.63
C PHE A 922 -8.39 -22.96 -5.78
N ILE A 923 -7.07 -22.88 -5.82
CA ILE A 923 -6.16 -23.63 -4.96
C ILE A 923 -5.39 -22.61 -4.14
N ILE A 924 -5.65 -22.57 -2.84
CA ILE A 924 -5.06 -21.63 -1.90
C ILE A 924 -4.03 -22.38 -1.08
N MET A 925 -2.79 -21.91 -1.06
CA MET A 925 -1.72 -22.50 -0.26
C MET A 925 -0.97 -21.45 0.54
N HIS A 926 -0.73 -21.77 1.80
CA HIS A 926 0.18 -21.00 2.62
C HIS A 926 1.63 -21.21 2.19
N LEU A 927 2.35 -20.11 2.02
CA LEU A 927 3.76 -20.12 1.59
C LEU A 927 4.65 -21.01 2.47
N SER A 928 4.46 -21.02 3.79
CA SER A 928 5.28 -21.87 4.68
C SER A 928 4.99 -23.36 4.54
N PHE A 929 3.76 -23.73 4.16
CA PHE A 929 3.44 -25.13 3.87
C PHE A 929 4.15 -25.60 2.60
N LEU A 930 4.16 -24.76 1.57
CA LEU A 930 4.91 -24.99 0.33
C LEU A 930 6.40 -25.20 0.60
N GLU A 931 7.01 -24.33 1.40
CA GLU A 931 8.44 -24.42 1.76
C GLU A 931 8.78 -25.64 2.63
N ALA A 932 7.80 -26.21 3.31
CA ALA A 932 8.01 -27.42 4.10
C ALA A 932 8.18 -28.67 3.21
N MET A 933 7.57 -28.65 2.02
CA MET A 933 7.63 -29.74 1.05
C MET A 933 9.01 -29.88 0.41
N LYS A 934 9.32 -31.08 -0.09
CA LYS A 934 10.57 -31.38 -0.79
C LYS A 934 10.36 -31.41 -2.30
N ASN A 935 11.34 -30.88 -3.01
CA ASN A 935 11.48 -31.01 -4.45
C ASN A 935 11.94 -32.42 -4.84
N ASN A 936 11.99 -32.69 -6.14
CA ASN A 936 12.42 -33.97 -6.70
C ASN A 936 13.86 -34.37 -6.32
N GLU A 937 14.70 -33.41 -5.91
CA GLU A 937 16.06 -33.64 -5.42
C GLU A 937 16.12 -33.91 -3.90
N GLY A 938 14.96 -33.95 -3.21
CA GLY A 938 14.85 -34.16 -1.78
C GLY A 938 15.16 -32.92 -0.92
N LYS A 939 15.32 -31.75 -1.54
CA LYS A 939 15.57 -30.47 -0.87
C LYS A 939 14.27 -29.70 -0.68
N ARG A 940 14.14 -28.95 0.41
CA ARG A 940 12.98 -28.07 0.62
C ARG A 940 12.94 -26.93 -0.38
N TYR A 941 11.73 -26.56 -0.82
CA TYR A 941 11.54 -25.34 -1.59
C TYR A 941 11.93 -24.12 -0.75
N GLY A 942 12.65 -23.17 -1.35
CA GLY A 942 12.86 -21.85 -0.76
C GLY A 942 11.79 -20.87 -1.21
N GLU A 943 11.79 -19.65 -0.66
CA GLU A 943 10.85 -18.59 -1.07
C GLU A 943 10.87 -18.34 -2.58
N GLU A 944 12.05 -18.37 -3.19
CA GLU A 944 12.22 -18.17 -4.63
C GLU A 944 11.80 -19.40 -5.48
N GLY A 945 11.65 -20.58 -4.87
CA GLY A 945 11.39 -21.86 -5.55
C GLY A 945 9.93 -22.09 -5.90
N ILE A 946 9.12 -21.04 -5.97
CA ILE A 946 7.68 -21.12 -6.25
C ILE A 946 7.39 -21.61 -7.68
N VAL A 947 8.23 -21.24 -8.65
CA VAL A 947 8.08 -21.69 -10.04
C VAL A 947 8.36 -23.19 -10.11
N ASP A 948 9.47 -23.63 -9.52
CA ASP A 948 9.83 -25.06 -9.42
C ASP A 948 8.74 -25.87 -8.70
N PHE A 949 8.16 -25.32 -7.64
CA PHE A 949 7.03 -25.95 -6.96
C PHE A 949 5.83 -26.14 -7.88
N ILE A 950 5.43 -25.09 -8.62
CA ILE A 950 4.30 -25.21 -9.55
C ILE A 950 4.62 -26.24 -10.63
N ASP A 951 5.83 -26.22 -11.21
CA ASP A 951 6.27 -27.19 -12.22
C ASP A 951 6.23 -28.63 -11.70
N GLU A 952 6.74 -28.89 -10.49
CA GLU A 952 6.90 -30.24 -9.94
C GLU A 952 5.65 -30.79 -9.25
N GLN A 953 4.89 -29.94 -8.53
CA GLN A 953 3.80 -30.38 -7.66
C GLN A 953 2.41 -30.20 -8.27
N ILE A 954 2.24 -29.21 -9.15
CA ILE A 954 0.96 -28.90 -9.78
C ILE A 954 0.99 -29.30 -11.26
N GLY A 955 2.03 -28.90 -11.98
CA GLY A 955 2.24 -29.13 -13.40
C GLY A 955 1.05 -28.70 -14.25
N ASP A 956 0.72 -29.53 -15.23
CA ASP A 956 -0.36 -29.30 -16.20
C ASP A 956 -1.77 -29.32 -15.59
N GLN A 957 -1.91 -29.65 -14.29
CA GLN A 957 -3.21 -29.58 -13.61
C GLN A 957 -3.68 -28.14 -13.40
N LEU A 958 -2.80 -27.14 -13.53
CA LEU A 958 -3.13 -25.72 -13.50
C LEU A 958 -3.71 -25.26 -14.86
N GLY A 959 -4.98 -25.55 -15.10
CA GLY A 959 -5.68 -25.17 -16.34
C GLY A 959 -6.19 -23.73 -16.38
N ASP A 960 -6.82 -23.36 -17.50
CA ASP A 960 -7.32 -21.99 -17.77
C ASP A 960 -8.34 -21.44 -16.77
N ASN A 961 -9.09 -22.33 -16.12
CA ASN A 961 -10.12 -21.98 -15.13
C ASN A 961 -9.71 -22.31 -13.69
N CYS A 962 -8.41 -22.54 -13.46
CA CYS A 962 -7.85 -22.75 -12.14
C CYS A 962 -6.92 -21.59 -11.79
N ILE A 963 -7.14 -21.00 -10.61
CA ILE A 963 -6.34 -19.92 -10.07
C ILE A 963 -5.62 -20.42 -8.82
N PHE A 964 -4.29 -20.38 -8.87
CA PHE A 964 -3.43 -20.63 -7.72
C PHE A 964 -3.30 -19.35 -6.89
N VAL A 965 -3.53 -19.45 -5.59
CA VAL A 965 -3.49 -18.34 -4.65
C VAL A 965 -2.50 -18.64 -3.56
N VAL A 966 -1.49 -17.79 -3.41
CA VAL A 966 -0.54 -17.91 -2.31
C VAL A 966 -0.97 -16.99 -1.18
N THR A 967 -1.07 -17.53 0.03
CA THR A 967 -1.21 -16.74 1.25
C THR A 967 0.14 -16.63 1.96
N THR A 968 0.42 -15.47 2.56
CA THR A 968 1.58 -15.28 3.43
C THR A 968 1.17 -14.44 4.63
N GLY A 969 1.83 -14.61 5.78
CA GLY A 969 1.63 -13.79 6.98
C GLY A 969 2.58 -12.61 7.11
N ARG A 970 3.58 -12.45 6.24
CA ARG A 970 4.63 -11.41 6.35
C ARG A 970 4.95 -10.76 5.01
N GLY A 971 5.66 -9.62 5.00
CA GLY A 971 6.12 -8.85 3.82
C GLY A 971 7.12 -9.59 2.91
N ARG A 972 6.80 -10.85 2.57
CA ARG A 972 7.59 -11.76 1.75
C ARG A 972 7.20 -11.55 0.29
N GLU A 973 8.13 -11.03 -0.50
CA GLU A 973 7.91 -10.62 -1.89
C GLU A 973 8.73 -11.44 -2.91
N GLN A 974 9.71 -12.24 -2.48
CA GLN A 974 10.65 -12.87 -3.41
C GLN A 974 9.97 -13.89 -4.31
N TRP A 975 9.07 -14.71 -3.74
CA TRP A 975 8.24 -15.66 -4.48
C TRP A 975 7.44 -14.93 -5.59
N TRP A 976 6.85 -13.79 -5.26
CA TRP A 976 6.05 -13.01 -6.21
C TRP A 976 6.91 -12.44 -7.33
N ARG A 977 8.09 -11.91 -7.02
CA ARG A 977 9.02 -11.38 -8.04
C ARG A 977 9.42 -12.47 -9.05
N LYS A 978 9.68 -13.69 -8.59
CA LYS A 978 9.98 -14.83 -9.47
C LYS A 978 8.78 -15.25 -10.32
N LEU A 979 7.57 -15.24 -9.75
CA LEU A 979 6.35 -15.54 -10.49
C LEU A 979 6.06 -14.53 -11.60
N LYS A 980 6.30 -13.22 -11.37
CA LYS A 980 6.06 -12.17 -12.36
C LYS A 980 6.80 -12.43 -13.67
N ASP A 981 8.00 -13.02 -13.61
CA ASP A 981 8.79 -13.31 -14.80
C ASP A 981 8.44 -14.67 -15.44
N SER A 982 7.51 -15.43 -14.84
CA SER A 982 7.12 -16.77 -15.27
C SER A 982 5.82 -16.80 -16.11
N LYS A 983 5.57 -17.93 -16.78
CA LYS A 983 4.31 -18.21 -17.48
C LYS A 983 3.11 -18.38 -16.53
N TYR A 984 3.35 -18.68 -15.25
CA TYR A 984 2.30 -18.97 -14.27
C TYR A 984 1.59 -17.73 -13.72
N MET A 985 2.11 -16.54 -14.02
CA MET A 985 1.51 -15.27 -13.60
C MET A 985 0.06 -15.10 -14.09
N THR A 986 -0.31 -15.70 -15.23
CA THR A 986 -1.69 -15.66 -15.75
C THR A 986 -2.69 -16.48 -14.92
N HIS A 987 -2.20 -17.42 -14.13
CA HIS A 987 -3.00 -18.34 -13.29
C HIS A 987 -2.75 -18.14 -11.80
N THR A 988 -1.92 -17.17 -11.40
CA THR A 988 -1.56 -16.97 -10.01
C THR A 988 -2.02 -15.60 -9.53
N THR A 989 -2.50 -15.54 -8.29
CA THR A 989 -2.82 -14.28 -7.62
C THR A 989 -2.42 -14.34 -6.15
N PHE A 990 -2.53 -13.20 -5.49
CA PHE A 990 -2.32 -13.07 -4.07
C PHE A 990 -3.59 -12.60 -3.37
N ARG A 991 -3.88 -13.17 -2.20
CA ARG A 991 -4.90 -12.66 -1.27
C ARG A 991 -4.31 -12.59 0.14
N PRO A 992 -4.51 -11.48 0.87
CA PRO A 992 -4.17 -11.43 2.29
C PRO A 992 -4.90 -12.55 3.03
N VAL A 993 -4.17 -13.31 3.84
CA VAL A 993 -4.79 -14.36 4.67
C VAL A 993 -5.81 -13.76 5.63
N GLU A 994 -5.58 -12.52 6.06
CA GLU A 994 -6.45 -11.81 6.97
C GLU A 994 -7.84 -11.58 6.38
N SER A 995 -7.95 -11.37 5.06
CA SER A 995 -9.24 -11.28 4.38
C SER A 995 -9.97 -12.64 4.36
N LEU A 996 -9.25 -13.75 4.20
CA LEU A 996 -9.83 -15.09 4.28
C LEU A 996 -10.27 -15.43 5.71
N ILE A 997 -9.48 -15.01 6.70
CA ILE A 997 -9.80 -15.13 8.12
C ILE A 997 -11.07 -14.33 8.45
N GLU A 998 -11.15 -13.07 8.04
CA GLU A 998 -12.34 -12.23 8.26
C GLU A 998 -13.59 -12.85 7.61
N ALA A 999 -13.45 -13.37 6.38
CA ALA A 999 -14.53 -14.03 5.65
C ALA A 999 -15.10 -15.22 6.43
N VAL A 1000 -14.23 -16.05 7.02
CA VAL A 1000 -14.62 -17.21 7.83
C VAL A 1000 -15.18 -16.79 9.18
N GLU A 1001 -14.49 -15.92 9.93
CA GLU A 1001 -14.90 -15.53 11.28
C GLU A 1001 -16.26 -14.81 11.28
N THR A 1002 -16.49 -13.91 10.33
CA THR A 1002 -17.76 -13.16 10.23
C THR A 1002 -18.95 -14.10 10.03
N ALA A 1003 -18.81 -15.11 9.17
CA ALA A 1003 -19.87 -16.07 8.90
C ALA A 1003 -20.03 -17.11 10.01
N SER A 1004 -18.93 -17.60 10.57
CA SER A 1004 -18.94 -18.54 11.70
C SER A 1004 -19.63 -17.95 12.93
N LEU A 1005 -19.45 -16.65 13.19
CA LEU A 1005 -20.14 -15.96 14.29
C LEU A 1005 -21.65 -15.83 14.07
N LYS A 1006 -22.10 -15.65 12.82
CA LYS A 1006 -23.52 -15.69 12.46
C LYS A 1006 -24.08 -17.12 12.47
N ASN A 1007 -23.20 -18.12 12.38
CA ASN A 1007 -23.54 -19.52 12.11
C ASN A 1007 -24.36 -19.62 10.82
N ASP A 1008 -23.78 -19.10 9.72
CA ASP A 1008 -24.36 -19.13 8.38
C ASP A 1008 -23.34 -19.72 7.38
N ASP A 1009 -23.64 -20.90 6.85
CA ASP A 1009 -22.74 -21.69 6.00
C ASP A 1009 -22.63 -21.14 4.59
N LEU A 1010 -23.73 -20.63 4.06
CA LEU A 1010 -23.73 -20.03 2.73
C LEU A 1010 -23.02 -18.69 2.75
N GLU A 1011 -23.17 -17.91 3.82
CA GLU A 1011 -22.42 -16.68 4.02
C GLU A 1011 -20.90 -16.94 4.09
N LEU A 1012 -20.47 -18.03 4.73
CA LEU A 1012 -19.05 -18.42 4.75
C LEU A 1012 -18.54 -18.67 3.34
N LYS A 1013 -19.27 -19.48 2.56
CA LYS A 1013 -18.92 -19.77 1.17
C LYS A 1013 -18.91 -18.51 0.31
N PHE A 1014 -19.93 -17.67 0.44
CA PHE A 1014 -20.06 -16.42 -0.27
C PHE A 1014 -18.86 -15.50 0.01
N ASN A 1015 -18.55 -15.22 1.29
CA ASN A 1015 -17.46 -14.33 1.67
C ASN A 1015 -16.10 -14.81 1.13
N LEU A 1016 -15.83 -16.12 1.18
CA LEU A 1016 -14.60 -16.69 0.62
C LEU A 1016 -14.54 -16.53 -0.90
N VAL A 1017 -15.62 -16.87 -1.61
CA VAL A 1017 -15.68 -16.71 -3.08
C VAL A 1017 -15.44 -15.26 -3.48
N LYS A 1018 -16.13 -14.32 -2.85
CA LYS A 1018 -16.01 -12.88 -3.17
C LYS A 1018 -14.63 -12.32 -2.87
N THR A 1019 -14.04 -12.72 -1.75
CA THR A 1019 -12.64 -12.40 -1.42
C THR A 1019 -11.67 -12.92 -2.49
N LEU A 1020 -11.85 -14.14 -2.98
CA LEU A 1020 -11.00 -14.73 -4.01
C LEU A 1020 -11.15 -14.02 -5.36
N PHE A 1021 -12.36 -13.63 -5.74
CA PHE A 1021 -12.61 -12.85 -6.96
C PHE A 1021 -12.18 -11.38 -6.86
N GLY A 1022 -11.91 -10.87 -5.66
CA GLY A 1022 -11.60 -9.44 -5.44
C GLY A 1022 -12.81 -8.55 -5.69
N SER A 1023 -14.00 -9.02 -5.28
CA SER A 1023 -15.28 -8.34 -5.45
C SER A 1023 -15.91 -8.03 -4.11
#